data_AF-A0A379T993-F1
#
_entry.id   AF-A0A379T993-F1
#
_cell.length_a   1.000
_cell.length_b   1.000
_cell.length_c   1.000
_cell.angle_alpha   90.00
_cell.angle_beta   90.00
_cell.angle_gamma   90.00
#
_symmetry.space_group_name_H-M   'P 1'
#
loop_
_entity.id
_entity.type
_entity.pdbx_description
1 polymer ?
#
loop_
_entity_poly.entity_id
_entity_poly.type
_entity_poly.pdbx_seq_one_letter_code
_entity_poly.pdbx_strand_id
1 'polypeptide(L)'
;MNIYPQNGEHGFSIELYSSGKLHLVVQNDHNYQYVESDALTTDTWYYVALVWCTSTRVATLYLVKEGSSDIHVYETNALKAASFTKNGEYYWTLNESGNVNRTWYTTDKDSSVKLCFSEPAFWSGLINQNDVTLIASLQSSLNDKDSGLSLYPACYFNNSTTLMHLSDVRMQRINRMIRLQRWLGLSFEEVDLLLNACIRGQGSQNSDNSLNAQTLRMLGVYRHWQQAYQVTAFQFAAILYQITPYAISPAVPFLDQIFNTTSAFDEPFKITDWAFNYTALTGEDGQIVKQICAGLNITRAQFLVLAKQVSSAQNCDTNTLICSLDVISALYRLVMAPRWLGLSFEDGVALLMLVEEGNALTRLASIPIYTTVENSASDLLDTLMALSDAAQWLADNNLTATWALAMLQGGEMVLPATTAELNFISGINQQLPSTLLNENYFSSLPQDIIAESVYFPNGTDAPSSYNNTLSYALNSTKGQYACLSDTANNILDPDSSKASSLGMWCYIKNGARVGAPLIASATIGSDGNIGTGIAITLGESYKFNICMKDSNGKSAGVSASSAQWEKNEAWFYVSIRMPYNNMLYLDIYLDNGTKTYSSVLDYNNMGSCKAEGNCWSINEDGSQAFYSTHQQAKSDIIISDVTVWQKNITPDEFKNIVKSNRPANETVPGGLSFTETTWMESLNNIIDSSGLVLPVATDYQTISNIVHNDLRYGTNETQLDAVSNIIYQAKLAQQNIADSALAKAFDIDHSYPPYLLAWTASSEYDLLSQSLALNGITTPDAIPDEYQQYLYQIARRAGLCSTFNLTPAMLSTLLAHTDWFGVADTTIDFNLLYLFSRYSDWMKLADKEDAMLAYLRRANGAPSLTPDQAASCLALLTDWESDEVLQAAAYANPATGIAATLAHIDIVMRLKTLCTRTGTSVETILNTGGLTTTSTYQEWQSVGESLVAAQSNN
;
A
#
# COMPACT_ATOMS: atom_id res chain seq x y z
N MET A 1 35.74 52.78 -36.40
CA MET A 1 34.25 52.87 -36.42
C MET A 1 33.93 53.51 -37.75
N ASN A 2 33.46 52.73 -38.74
CA ASN A 2 33.42 53.18 -40.13
C ASN A 2 31.99 53.41 -40.61
N ILE A 3 31.72 54.60 -41.13
CA ILE A 3 30.63 54.81 -42.10
C ILE A 3 31.30 54.95 -43.47
N TYR A 4 31.35 53.87 -44.24
CA TYR A 4 31.75 53.91 -45.64
C TYR A 4 30.71 53.19 -46.49
N PRO A 5 30.12 53.88 -47.47
CA PRO A 5 29.76 53.30 -48.75
C PRO A 5 30.88 53.62 -49.76
N GLN A 6 31.39 52.59 -50.42
CA GLN A 6 32.44 52.77 -51.43
C GLN A 6 31.92 53.61 -52.60
N ASN A 7 32.71 54.59 -53.03
CA ASN A 7 32.44 55.54 -54.12
C ASN A 7 31.21 56.43 -53.89
N GLY A 8 31.43 57.43 -53.04
CA GLY A 8 30.79 58.73 -53.23
C GLY A 8 29.38 58.85 -52.69
N GLU A 9 29.06 58.38 -51.48
CA GLU A 9 27.86 58.86 -50.77
C GLU A 9 28.06 59.08 -49.24
N HIS A 10 27.74 60.29 -48.75
CA HIS A 10 27.67 60.82 -47.37
C HIS A 10 28.08 59.95 -46.13
N GLY A 11 29.08 60.37 -45.34
CA GLY A 11 29.37 59.74 -44.04
C GLY A 11 30.41 60.40 -43.13
N PHE A 12 30.46 59.93 -41.87
CA PHE A 12 31.40 60.31 -40.82
C PHE A 12 32.03 59.06 -40.19
N SER A 13 33.36 58.92 -40.19
CA SER A 13 34.08 57.71 -39.76
C SER A 13 35.37 58.00 -38.98
N ILE A 14 35.83 56.97 -38.24
CA ILE A 14 37.20 56.86 -37.75
C ILE A 14 37.82 55.57 -38.29
N GLU A 15 38.86 55.69 -39.09
CA GLU A 15 39.57 54.59 -39.75
C GLU A 15 40.98 54.40 -39.19
N LEU A 16 41.41 53.16 -38.98
CA LEU A 16 42.81 52.87 -38.61
C LEU A 16 43.61 52.59 -39.87
N TYR A 17 44.64 53.39 -40.14
CA TYR A 17 45.53 53.21 -41.29
C TYR A 17 46.74 52.33 -40.95
N SER A 18 47.37 51.75 -41.98
CA SER A 18 48.59 50.93 -41.84
C SER A 18 49.77 51.68 -41.21
N SER A 19 49.73 53.01 -41.19
CA SER A 19 50.67 53.88 -40.46
C SER A 19 50.50 53.84 -38.93
N GLY A 20 49.47 53.15 -38.41
CA GLY A 20 49.14 53.09 -36.99
C GLY A 20 48.32 54.29 -36.49
N LYS A 21 47.94 55.22 -37.37
CA LYS A 21 47.18 56.42 -37.03
C LYS A 21 45.67 56.23 -37.24
N LEU A 22 44.87 56.91 -36.44
CA LEU A 22 43.42 57.05 -36.67
C LEU A 22 43.15 58.23 -37.59
N HIS A 23 42.34 58.01 -38.61
CA HIS A 23 41.88 59.03 -39.53
C HIS A 23 40.43 59.35 -39.18
N LEU A 24 40.19 60.56 -38.69
CA LEU A 24 38.85 61.10 -38.52
C LEU A 24 38.42 61.66 -39.87
N VAL A 25 37.49 60.98 -40.54
CA VAL A 25 37.09 61.29 -41.91
C VAL A 25 35.66 61.81 -41.94
N VAL A 26 35.44 62.89 -42.69
CA VAL A 26 34.11 63.36 -43.07
C VAL A 26 34.07 63.50 -44.58
N GLN A 27 33.09 62.85 -45.22
CA GLN A 27 33.02 62.77 -46.67
C GLN A 27 31.60 62.90 -47.21
N ASN A 28 31.50 63.39 -48.44
CA ASN A 28 30.31 63.29 -49.28
C ASN A 28 30.67 62.79 -50.68
N ASP A 29 29.70 62.84 -51.58
CA ASP A 29 29.76 62.27 -52.91
C ASP A 29 30.87 62.84 -53.81
N HIS A 30 31.37 64.02 -53.48
CA HIS A 30 32.30 64.78 -54.34
C HIS A 30 33.57 65.25 -53.62
N ASN A 31 33.60 65.25 -52.29
CA ASN A 31 34.71 65.77 -51.49
C ASN A 31 34.88 64.95 -50.20
N TYR A 32 36.14 64.76 -49.79
CA TYR A 32 36.49 64.20 -48.48
C TYR A 32 37.46 65.13 -47.75
N GLN A 33 37.32 65.21 -46.42
CA GLN A 33 38.30 65.81 -45.53
C GLN A 33 38.61 64.85 -44.41
N TYR A 34 39.87 64.83 -43.97
CA TYR A 34 40.29 64.02 -42.85
C TYR A 34 41.34 64.74 -42.02
N VAL A 35 41.43 64.36 -40.75
CA VAL A 35 42.54 64.70 -39.86
C VAL A 35 43.11 63.41 -39.30
N GLU A 36 44.44 63.33 -39.26
CA GLU A 36 45.15 62.17 -38.72
C GLU A 36 45.47 62.40 -37.23
N SER A 37 45.34 61.34 -36.44
CA SER A 37 45.86 61.30 -35.08
C SER A 37 47.37 61.05 -35.07
N ASP A 38 47.96 61.11 -33.88
CA ASP A 38 49.26 60.49 -33.63
C ASP A 38 49.17 58.96 -33.75
N ALA A 39 50.30 58.31 -34.03
CA ALA A 39 50.34 56.86 -34.19
C ALA A 39 50.08 56.15 -32.85
N LEU A 40 49.13 55.21 -32.84
CA LEU A 40 48.80 54.39 -31.69
C LEU A 40 49.89 53.34 -31.42
N THR A 41 50.10 53.01 -30.15
CA THR A 41 50.96 51.89 -29.74
C THR A 41 50.13 50.62 -29.61
N THR A 42 50.68 49.48 -30.05
CA THR A 42 50.05 48.17 -29.88
C THR A 42 49.96 47.79 -28.39
N ASP A 43 49.03 46.90 -28.06
CA ASP A 43 48.82 46.35 -26.70
C ASP A 43 48.57 47.40 -25.60
N THR A 44 48.06 48.57 -25.98
CA THR A 44 47.70 49.67 -25.06
C THR A 44 46.21 49.99 -25.20
N TRP A 45 45.49 50.17 -24.09
CA TRP A 45 44.12 50.67 -24.16
C TRP A 45 44.09 52.17 -24.44
N TYR A 46 43.14 52.58 -25.28
CA TYR A 46 42.87 53.97 -25.57
C TYR A 46 41.39 54.25 -25.31
N TYR A 47 41.09 55.33 -24.60
CA TYR A 47 39.74 55.88 -24.58
C TYR A 47 39.56 56.73 -25.83
N VAL A 48 38.56 56.38 -26.63
CA VAL A 48 38.25 57.02 -27.91
C VAL A 48 36.84 57.57 -27.82
N ALA A 49 36.69 58.90 -27.91
CA ALA A 49 35.38 59.53 -27.95
C ALA A 49 35.20 60.31 -29.26
N LEU A 50 34.07 60.06 -29.91
CA LEU A 50 33.72 60.65 -31.19
C LEU A 50 32.51 61.56 -31.04
N VAL A 51 32.66 62.82 -31.41
CA VAL A 51 31.62 63.84 -31.24
C VAL A 51 31.29 64.46 -32.58
N TRP A 52 30.00 64.51 -32.90
CA TRP A 52 29.50 65.20 -34.07
C TRP A 52 28.59 66.35 -33.67
N CYS A 53 28.98 67.58 -34.02
CA CYS A 53 28.18 68.77 -33.78
C CYS A 53 27.34 69.11 -35.01
N THR A 54 26.03 68.89 -34.94
CA THR A 54 25.11 69.14 -36.05
C THR A 54 24.99 70.61 -36.43
N SER A 55 25.13 71.53 -35.46
CA SER A 55 25.01 72.98 -35.69
C SER A 55 26.26 73.57 -36.34
N THR A 56 27.46 73.14 -35.94
CA THR A 56 28.73 73.61 -36.51
C THR A 56 29.26 72.73 -37.65
N ARG A 57 28.69 71.52 -37.82
CA ARG A 57 29.15 70.47 -38.74
C ARG A 57 30.62 70.09 -38.52
N VAL A 58 31.05 70.09 -37.27
CA VAL A 58 32.40 69.69 -36.88
C VAL A 58 32.34 68.31 -36.26
N ALA A 59 33.26 67.46 -36.73
CA ALA A 59 33.61 66.20 -36.12
C ALA A 59 34.82 66.40 -35.22
N THR A 60 34.74 65.93 -33.99
CA THR A 60 35.83 65.98 -33.02
C THR A 60 36.13 64.55 -32.53
N LEU A 61 37.40 64.18 -32.60
CA LEU A 61 37.96 62.96 -32.03
C LEU A 61 38.77 63.33 -30.80
N TYR A 62 38.37 62.78 -29.65
CA TYR A 62 39.17 62.81 -28.44
C TYR A 62 39.86 61.46 -28.26
N LEU A 63 41.16 61.50 -28.01
CA LEU A 63 42.00 60.33 -27.80
C LEU A 63 42.78 60.47 -26.50
N VAL A 64 42.60 59.51 -25.59
CA VAL A 64 43.31 59.45 -24.31
C VAL A 64 44.00 58.09 -24.19
N LYS A 65 45.32 58.10 -24.00
CA LYS A 65 46.10 56.89 -23.76
C LYS A 65 45.89 56.43 -22.31
N GLU A 66 45.72 55.13 -22.10
CA GLU A 66 45.64 54.55 -20.75
C GLU A 66 46.82 55.02 -19.88
N GLY A 67 46.51 55.50 -18.67
CA GLY A 67 47.49 56.01 -17.71
C GLY A 67 48.02 57.43 -17.99
N SER A 68 47.56 58.10 -19.05
CA SER A 68 47.90 59.50 -19.35
C SER A 68 46.77 60.46 -18.96
N SER A 69 47.13 61.65 -18.49
CA SER A 69 46.21 62.79 -18.32
C SER A 69 46.07 63.66 -19.58
N ASP A 70 46.89 63.40 -20.62
CA ASP A 70 46.93 64.22 -21.82
C ASP A 70 45.85 63.78 -22.81
N ILE A 71 44.96 64.71 -23.17
CA ILE A 71 43.89 64.48 -24.14
C ILE A 71 44.28 65.10 -25.45
N HIS A 72 44.38 64.25 -26.47
CA HIS A 72 44.63 64.68 -27.84
C HIS A 72 43.29 64.90 -28.53
N VAL A 73 43.12 66.09 -29.11
CA VAL A 73 41.88 66.52 -29.76
C VAL A 73 42.16 66.76 -31.23
N TYR A 74 41.42 66.07 -32.10
CA TYR A 74 41.54 66.20 -33.55
C TYR A 74 40.17 66.59 -34.11
N GLU A 75 40.12 67.70 -34.84
CA GLU A 75 38.88 68.24 -35.39
C GLU A 75 38.96 68.34 -36.90
N THR A 76 37.87 67.96 -37.56
CA THR A 76 37.68 68.22 -38.99
C THR A 76 36.24 68.69 -39.22
N ASN A 77 36.06 69.60 -40.17
CA ASN A 77 34.75 70.17 -40.45
C ASN A 77 34.18 69.62 -41.76
N ALA A 78 32.85 69.61 -41.84
CA ALA A 78 32.11 69.16 -42.99
C ALA A 78 31.54 70.33 -43.79
N LEU A 79 32.20 71.50 -43.81
CA LEU A 79 31.63 72.73 -44.40
C LEU A 79 31.32 72.61 -45.91
N LYS A 80 31.90 71.61 -46.59
CA LYS A 80 31.59 71.26 -48.00
C LYS A 80 30.71 70.00 -48.17
N ALA A 81 30.35 69.32 -47.08
CA ALA A 81 29.49 68.15 -47.08
C ALA A 81 28.01 68.57 -46.90
N ALA A 82 27.15 68.13 -47.80
CA ALA A 82 25.70 68.29 -47.69
C ALA A 82 25.10 67.29 -46.68
N SER A 83 23.78 67.40 -46.42
CA SER A 83 23.02 66.61 -45.44
C SER A 83 23.32 65.10 -45.45
N PHE A 84 23.52 64.50 -44.28
CA PHE A 84 23.73 63.05 -44.07
C PHE A 84 22.41 62.27 -44.02
N THR A 85 21.48 62.53 -44.94
CA THR A 85 20.13 61.96 -44.91
C THR A 85 19.89 61.09 -46.14
N LYS A 86 20.37 59.84 -46.11
CA LYS A 86 19.86 58.79 -47.00
C LYS A 86 19.19 57.72 -46.15
N ASN A 87 17.96 57.38 -46.51
CA ASN A 87 17.04 56.54 -45.74
C ASN A 87 17.43 55.05 -45.85
N GLY A 88 17.55 54.36 -44.71
CA GLY A 88 17.13 52.95 -44.57
C GLY A 88 18.15 51.81 -44.72
N GLU A 89 19.39 52.01 -45.18
CA GLU A 89 20.31 50.88 -45.49
C GLU A 89 21.67 50.90 -44.76
N TYR A 90 21.95 51.90 -43.90
CA TYR A 90 23.26 52.07 -43.25
C TYR A 90 23.15 52.16 -41.72
N TYR A 91 24.10 51.52 -41.03
CA TYR A 91 24.17 51.42 -39.56
C TYR A 91 25.55 51.87 -39.05
N TRP A 92 25.62 52.28 -37.77
CA TRP A 92 26.89 52.42 -37.07
C TRP A 92 27.49 51.03 -36.84
N THR A 93 28.68 50.79 -37.39
CA THR A 93 29.38 49.51 -37.24
C THR A 93 30.75 49.70 -36.59
N LEU A 94 31.10 48.71 -35.76
CA LEU A 94 32.40 48.58 -35.13
C LEU A 94 33.17 47.47 -35.84
N ASN A 95 34.38 47.79 -36.29
CA ASN A 95 35.25 46.87 -37.03
C ASN A 95 34.56 46.22 -38.25
N GLU A 96 33.75 46.99 -39.00
CA GLU A 96 33.11 46.63 -40.27
C GLU A 96 32.59 47.90 -40.98
N SER A 97 32.26 47.81 -42.27
CA SER A 97 31.59 48.89 -43.01
C SER A 97 30.14 49.09 -42.58
N GLY A 98 29.66 50.34 -42.58
CA GLY A 98 28.28 50.67 -42.19
C GLY A 98 27.18 50.12 -43.11
N ASN A 99 27.53 49.45 -44.21
CA ASN A 99 26.59 48.76 -45.09
C ASN A 99 26.46 47.29 -44.67
N VAL A 100 25.37 46.94 -43.99
CA VAL A 100 25.15 45.56 -43.48
C VAL A 100 24.99 44.50 -44.58
N ASN A 101 24.80 44.91 -45.84
CA ASN A 101 24.69 44.00 -46.99
C ASN A 101 26.04 43.73 -47.68
N ARG A 102 27.14 44.36 -47.23
CA ARG A 102 28.50 44.10 -47.71
C ARG A 102 29.46 43.91 -46.55
N THR A 103 30.09 42.75 -46.46
CA THR A 103 31.16 42.48 -45.51
C THR A 103 32.52 42.83 -46.13
N TRP A 104 33.13 43.92 -45.66
CA TRP A 104 34.35 44.50 -46.24
C TRP A 104 35.53 43.51 -46.23
N TYR A 105 35.62 42.68 -45.19
CA TYR A 105 36.71 41.72 -45.00
C TYR A 105 36.64 40.48 -45.90
N THR A 106 35.57 40.29 -46.68
CA THR A 106 35.49 39.18 -47.64
C THR A 106 36.18 39.49 -48.98
N THR A 107 36.40 40.77 -49.29
CA THR A 107 36.95 41.24 -50.57
C THR A 107 38.39 41.78 -50.50
N ASP A 108 38.89 42.18 -49.33
CA ASP A 108 40.26 42.70 -49.15
C ASP A 108 40.90 42.14 -47.87
N LYS A 109 41.78 41.14 -48.01
CA LYS A 109 42.37 40.39 -46.88
C LYS A 109 43.62 41.05 -46.29
N ASP A 110 44.20 42.03 -46.96
CA ASP A 110 45.44 42.68 -46.50
C ASP A 110 45.18 43.77 -45.44
N SER A 111 43.90 44.05 -45.13
CA SER A 111 43.45 45.09 -44.19
C SER A 111 42.79 44.56 -42.90
N SER A 112 42.94 43.26 -42.58
CA SER A 112 42.31 42.66 -41.39
C SER A 112 43.04 43.03 -40.09
N VAL A 113 42.35 43.67 -39.15
CA VAL A 113 42.87 44.00 -37.81
C VAL A 113 42.03 43.31 -36.73
N LYS A 114 42.69 42.65 -35.77
CA LYS A 114 42.04 42.12 -34.57
C LYS A 114 41.83 43.28 -33.59
N LEU A 115 40.59 43.74 -33.47
CA LEU A 115 40.21 44.80 -32.54
C LEU A 115 39.59 44.21 -31.27
N CYS A 116 40.11 44.58 -30.10
CA CYS A 116 39.47 44.35 -28.82
C CYS A 116 38.90 45.70 -28.32
N PHE A 117 37.65 45.70 -27.87
CA PHE A 117 37.00 46.88 -27.31
C PHE A 117 36.10 46.48 -26.13
N SER A 118 35.91 47.39 -25.17
CA SER A 118 34.92 47.26 -24.10
C SER A 118 33.58 47.90 -24.54
N GLU A 119 32.52 47.80 -23.72
CA GLU A 119 31.19 48.30 -24.07
C GLU A 119 31.22 49.77 -24.56
N PRO A 120 30.79 50.05 -25.81
CA PRO A 120 30.68 51.42 -26.30
C PRO A 120 29.51 52.13 -25.63
N ALA A 121 29.72 53.38 -25.21
CA ALA A 121 28.66 54.24 -24.70
C ALA A 121 28.25 55.28 -25.77
N PHE A 122 26.97 55.64 -25.77
CA PHE A 122 26.39 56.63 -26.67
C PHE A 122 25.71 57.73 -25.86
N TRP A 123 25.92 58.99 -26.26
CA TRP A 123 25.38 60.17 -25.60
C TRP A 123 24.50 60.98 -26.56
N SER A 124 23.34 61.44 -26.09
CA SER A 124 22.52 62.44 -26.74
C SER A 124 22.96 63.82 -26.24
N GLY A 125 23.96 64.40 -26.90
CA GLY A 125 24.51 65.71 -26.54
C GLY A 125 25.97 65.87 -26.95
N LEU A 126 26.47 67.11 -26.94
CA LEU A 126 27.88 67.38 -27.13
C LEU A 126 28.62 67.16 -25.81
N ILE A 127 29.53 66.18 -25.79
CA ILE A 127 30.54 66.08 -24.73
C ILE A 127 31.74 66.94 -25.11
N ASN A 128 32.31 67.65 -24.14
CA ASN A 128 33.49 68.48 -24.33
C ASN A 128 34.74 67.82 -23.73
N GLN A 129 35.90 68.46 -23.90
CA GLN A 129 37.17 67.92 -23.42
C GLN A 129 37.19 67.60 -21.92
N ASN A 130 36.55 68.41 -21.06
CA ASN A 130 36.50 68.17 -19.62
C ASN A 130 35.66 66.94 -19.27
N ASP A 131 34.55 66.72 -19.99
CA ASP A 131 33.70 65.55 -19.81
C ASP A 131 34.48 64.27 -20.17
N VAL A 132 35.23 64.32 -21.27
CA VAL A 132 36.13 63.24 -21.71
C VAL A 132 37.21 62.97 -20.66
N THR A 133 37.83 64.01 -20.08
CA THR A 133 38.81 63.85 -18.98
C THR A 133 38.24 63.08 -17.81
N LEU A 134 37.04 63.46 -17.37
CA LEU A 134 36.38 62.84 -16.23
C LEU A 134 36.08 61.37 -16.53
N ILE A 135 35.48 61.07 -17.68
CA ILE A 135 35.11 59.70 -18.07
C ILE A 135 36.36 58.81 -18.18
N ALA A 136 37.41 59.29 -18.86
CA ALA A 136 38.66 58.53 -19.01
C ALA A 136 39.33 58.23 -17.65
N SER A 137 39.27 59.17 -16.70
CA SER A 137 39.83 58.99 -15.35
C SER A 137 39.07 57.98 -14.48
N LEU A 138 37.77 57.79 -14.71
CA LEU A 138 36.95 56.84 -13.96
C LEU A 138 37.23 55.40 -14.41
N GLN A 139 37.55 55.19 -15.68
CA GLN A 139 37.75 53.86 -16.26
C GLN A 139 39.11 53.22 -15.91
N SER A 140 40.14 53.99 -15.55
CA SER A 140 41.47 53.46 -15.20
C SER A 140 41.53 52.67 -13.88
N SER A 141 40.42 52.52 -13.16
CA SER A 141 40.32 51.83 -11.86
C SER A 141 39.66 50.44 -11.92
N LEU A 142 39.25 49.99 -13.11
CA LEU A 142 38.55 48.71 -13.30
C LEU A 142 39.55 47.59 -13.62
N ASN A 143 39.75 46.67 -12.66
CA ASN A 143 40.66 45.52 -12.77
C ASN A 143 40.14 44.36 -13.62
N ASP A 144 38.94 44.46 -14.18
CA ASP A 144 38.29 43.34 -14.84
C ASP A 144 37.93 43.73 -16.28
N LYS A 145 38.88 43.47 -17.19
CA LYS A 145 38.79 43.82 -18.61
C LYS A 145 38.21 42.70 -19.47
N ASP A 146 37.74 41.60 -18.85
CA ASP A 146 37.13 40.44 -19.50
C ASP A 146 35.77 40.01 -18.92
N SER A 147 35.24 40.68 -17.88
CA SER A 147 33.90 40.39 -17.37
C SER A 147 32.91 41.44 -17.87
N GLY A 148 31.84 40.97 -18.53
CA GLY A 148 30.72 41.77 -19.04
C GLY A 148 29.94 42.44 -17.91
N LEU A 149 30.54 43.45 -17.30
CA LEU A 149 29.97 44.27 -16.25
C LEU A 149 29.42 45.54 -16.89
N SER A 150 28.10 45.54 -17.10
CA SER A 150 27.29 46.66 -17.58
C SER A 150 27.49 47.89 -16.69
N LEU A 151 28.32 48.82 -17.12
CA LEU A 151 28.25 50.21 -16.68
C LEU A 151 27.11 50.89 -17.44
N TYR A 152 25.94 50.95 -16.82
CA TYR A 152 24.85 51.81 -17.30
C TYR A 152 25.36 53.26 -17.46
N PRO A 153 24.92 53.99 -18.50
CA PRO A 153 25.35 55.36 -18.74
C PRO A 153 24.85 56.25 -17.61
N ALA A 154 25.76 56.60 -16.68
CA ALA A 154 25.49 57.52 -15.59
C ALA A 154 26.28 58.82 -15.81
N CYS A 155 25.69 59.78 -16.54
CA CYS A 155 25.68 61.20 -16.18
C CYS A 155 25.01 62.05 -17.27
N TYR A 156 23.69 62.22 -17.19
CA TYR A 156 23.09 63.46 -17.68
C TYR A 156 22.99 64.41 -16.50
N PHE A 157 23.85 65.44 -16.50
CA PHE A 157 23.63 66.62 -15.69
C PHE A 157 22.40 67.35 -16.24
N ASN A 158 21.23 67.05 -15.67
CA ASN A 158 20.10 67.97 -15.65
C ASN A 158 19.29 67.69 -14.38
N ASN A 159 18.78 68.75 -13.75
CA ASN A 159 18.01 68.75 -12.51
C ASN A 159 16.64 68.04 -12.63
N SER A 160 16.63 66.80 -13.09
CA SER A 160 15.44 65.99 -13.33
C SER A 160 15.66 64.64 -12.66
N THR A 161 14.81 64.33 -11.69
CA THR A 161 14.83 63.05 -10.96
C THR A 161 14.70 61.88 -11.94
N THR A 162 15.78 61.14 -12.16
CA THR A 162 15.79 59.91 -12.98
C THR A 162 15.81 58.66 -12.09
N LEU A 163 14.91 57.71 -12.36
CA LEU A 163 14.89 56.38 -11.74
C LEU A 163 16.02 55.52 -12.32
N MET A 164 16.99 55.13 -11.49
CA MET A 164 18.06 54.19 -11.86
C MET A 164 17.60 52.73 -11.68
N HIS A 165 18.26 51.78 -12.36
CA HIS A 165 18.04 50.33 -12.27
C HIS A 165 16.67 49.79 -12.77
N LEU A 166 16.07 50.47 -13.76
CA LEU A 166 14.79 50.10 -14.36
C LEU A 166 15.01 49.37 -15.71
N SER A 167 14.95 48.02 -15.72
CA SER A 167 14.97 47.21 -16.96
C SER A 167 13.55 46.84 -17.40
N ASP A 168 13.36 46.43 -18.66
CA ASP A 168 12.05 45.95 -19.15
C ASP A 168 11.49 44.81 -18.30
N VAL A 169 12.35 43.87 -17.90
CA VAL A 169 11.99 42.76 -17.01
C VAL A 169 11.55 43.29 -15.64
N ARG A 170 12.25 44.30 -15.09
CA ARG A 170 11.89 44.91 -13.81
C ARG A 170 10.58 45.70 -13.90
N MET A 171 10.34 46.40 -15.02
CA MET A 171 9.09 47.08 -15.31
C MET A 171 7.92 46.11 -15.44
N GLN A 172 8.12 44.95 -16.07
CA GLN A 172 7.12 43.90 -16.11
C GLN A 172 6.80 43.34 -14.72
N ARG A 173 7.81 43.13 -13.87
CA ARG A 173 7.60 42.71 -12.47
C ARG A 173 6.83 43.76 -11.68
N ILE A 174 7.19 45.03 -11.78
CA ILE A 174 6.47 46.14 -11.14
C ILE A 174 5.01 46.18 -11.65
N ASN A 175 4.77 46.01 -12.94
CA ASN A 175 3.41 45.98 -13.49
C ASN A 175 2.59 44.81 -12.93
N ARG A 176 3.15 43.60 -12.90
CA ARG A 176 2.51 42.42 -12.30
C ARG A 176 2.25 42.62 -10.81
N MET A 177 3.21 43.17 -10.08
CA MET A 177 3.10 43.54 -8.67
C MET A 177 1.93 44.49 -8.40
N ILE A 178 1.80 45.56 -9.20
CA ILE A 178 0.69 46.52 -9.08
C ILE A 178 -0.66 45.84 -9.36
N ARG A 179 -0.72 44.95 -10.36
CA ARG A 179 -1.94 44.18 -10.65
C ARG A 179 -2.30 43.27 -9.48
N LEU A 180 -1.34 42.47 -8.98
CA LEU A 180 -1.55 41.57 -7.85
C LEU A 180 -1.98 42.32 -6.59
N GLN A 181 -1.34 43.43 -6.27
CA GLN A 181 -1.69 44.32 -5.16
C GLN A 181 -3.17 44.73 -5.24
N ARG A 182 -3.64 45.19 -6.41
CA ARG A 182 -5.04 45.57 -6.61
C ARG A 182 -6.01 44.41 -6.51
N TRP A 183 -5.64 43.24 -7.05
CA TRP A 183 -6.50 42.06 -7.07
C TRP A 183 -6.63 41.40 -5.70
N LEU A 184 -5.54 41.38 -4.93
CA LEU A 184 -5.50 40.78 -3.60
C LEU A 184 -5.99 41.74 -2.51
N GLY A 185 -5.96 43.06 -2.76
CA GLY A 185 -6.31 44.08 -1.77
C GLY A 185 -5.28 44.21 -0.64
N LEU A 186 -4.05 43.75 -0.86
CA LEU A 186 -2.95 43.79 0.10
C LEU A 186 -2.08 45.03 -0.11
N SER A 187 -1.22 45.36 0.86
CA SER A 187 -0.15 46.35 0.68
C SER A 187 0.96 45.83 -0.23
N PHE A 188 1.79 46.73 -0.79
CA PHE A 188 2.94 46.31 -1.60
C PHE A 188 3.95 45.48 -0.80
N GLU A 189 4.13 45.76 0.50
CA GLU A 189 5.00 44.99 1.38
C GLU A 189 4.51 43.55 1.54
N GLU A 190 3.21 43.36 1.79
CA GLU A 190 2.61 42.04 1.95
C GLU A 190 2.68 41.21 0.68
N VAL A 191 2.42 41.82 -0.48
CA VAL A 191 2.56 41.13 -1.77
C VAL A 191 4.02 40.76 -2.00
N ASP A 192 4.96 41.65 -1.69
CA ASP A 192 6.39 41.42 -1.96
C ASP A 192 6.89 40.26 -1.10
N LEU A 193 6.50 40.26 0.17
CA LEU A 193 6.82 39.21 1.12
C LEU A 193 6.27 37.85 0.68
N LEU A 194 4.99 37.76 0.29
CA LEU A 194 4.38 36.51 -0.19
C LEU A 194 5.07 35.98 -1.45
N LEU A 195 5.29 36.85 -2.43
CA LEU A 195 5.94 36.48 -3.70
C LEU A 195 7.38 36.03 -3.45
N ASN A 196 8.15 36.76 -2.66
CA ASN A 196 9.52 36.40 -2.34
C ASN A 196 9.59 35.12 -1.51
N ALA A 197 8.69 34.87 -0.56
CA ALA A 197 8.67 33.60 0.18
C ALA A 197 8.47 32.40 -0.76
N CYS A 198 7.54 32.51 -1.71
CA CYS A 198 7.32 31.48 -2.73
C CYS A 198 8.52 31.32 -3.69
N ILE A 199 9.14 32.40 -4.14
CA ILE A 199 10.33 32.36 -5.00
C ILE A 199 11.51 31.71 -4.27
N ARG A 200 11.73 32.08 -3.00
CA ARG A 200 12.83 31.54 -2.18
C ARG A 200 12.69 30.03 -1.95
N GLY A 201 11.48 29.54 -1.68
CA GLY A 201 11.24 28.10 -1.52
C GLY A 201 11.37 27.30 -2.82
N GLN A 202 11.38 27.92 -4.00
CA GLN A 202 11.70 27.24 -5.27
C GLN A 202 13.22 27.10 -5.49
N GLY A 203 14.04 27.87 -4.77
CA GLY A 203 15.49 27.80 -4.84
C GLY A 203 16.03 27.91 -6.27
N SER A 204 16.91 26.98 -6.66
CA SER A 204 17.54 26.96 -7.99
C SER A 204 16.55 26.77 -9.14
N GLN A 205 15.35 26.23 -8.89
CA GLN A 205 14.31 26.08 -9.91
C GLN A 205 13.74 27.42 -10.39
N ASN A 206 13.93 28.50 -9.62
CA ASN A 206 13.49 29.85 -9.96
C ASN A 206 14.64 30.85 -9.84
N SER A 207 15.78 30.53 -10.47
CA SER A 207 17.01 31.34 -10.41
C SER A 207 16.85 32.75 -10.98
N ASP A 208 15.89 32.96 -11.87
CA ASP A 208 15.59 34.27 -12.45
C ASP A 208 14.65 35.10 -11.59
N ASN A 209 14.07 34.55 -10.51
CA ASN A 209 13.02 35.18 -9.69
C ASN A 209 11.79 35.59 -10.53
N SER A 210 11.34 34.70 -11.40
CA SER A 210 10.13 34.87 -12.20
C SER A 210 8.84 34.58 -11.40
N LEU A 211 7.76 35.25 -11.79
CA LEU A 211 6.41 34.93 -11.34
C LEU A 211 5.83 33.88 -12.31
N ASN A 212 5.59 32.68 -11.81
CA ASN A 212 5.26 31.49 -12.61
C ASN A 212 3.99 30.79 -12.10
N ALA A 213 3.69 29.59 -12.60
CA ALA A 213 2.50 28.83 -12.22
C ALA A 213 2.48 28.50 -10.71
N GLN A 214 3.64 28.27 -10.08
CA GLN A 214 3.69 28.04 -8.63
C GLN A 214 3.30 29.28 -7.83
N THR A 215 3.65 30.47 -8.32
CA THR A 215 3.18 31.71 -7.72
C THR A 215 1.66 31.78 -7.70
N LEU A 216 0.98 31.39 -8.79
CA LEU A 216 -0.47 31.39 -8.85
C LEU A 216 -1.09 30.32 -7.93
N ARG A 217 -0.51 29.12 -7.87
CA ARG A 217 -0.92 28.05 -6.96
C ARG A 217 -0.82 28.50 -5.50
N MET A 218 0.32 29.08 -5.10
CA MET A 218 0.52 29.66 -3.77
C MET A 218 -0.52 30.73 -3.45
N LEU A 219 -0.81 31.63 -4.39
CA LEU A 219 -1.83 32.67 -4.18
C LEU A 219 -3.23 32.07 -4.00
N GLY A 220 -3.56 30.98 -4.70
CA GLY A 220 -4.80 30.24 -4.50
C GLY A 220 -4.92 29.67 -3.09
N VAL A 221 -3.88 28.97 -2.62
CA VAL A 221 -3.83 28.43 -1.25
C VAL A 221 -3.88 29.57 -0.21
N TYR A 222 -3.13 30.64 -0.41
CA TYR A 222 -3.19 31.82 0.47
C TYR A 222 -4.62 32.38 0.56
N ARG A 223 -5.32 32.52 -0.57
CA ARG A 223 -6.69 33.04 -0.60
C ARG A 223 -7.66 32.13 0.14
N HIS A 224 -7.53 30.81 -0.01
CA HIS A 224 -8.29 29.85 0.79
C HIS A 224 -8.05 30.05 2.29
N TRP A 225 -6.79 30.06 2.73
CA TRP A 225 -6.44 30.22 4.15
C TRP A 225 -6.80 31.59 4.73
N GLN A 226 -6.72 32.64 3.92
CA GLN A 226 -7.16 33.98 4.28
C GLN A 226 -8.68 34.02 4.51
N GLN A 227 -9.46 33.36 3.64
CA GLN A 227 -10.92 33.37 3.73
C GLN A 227 -11.45 32.43 4.83
N ALA A 228 -10.89 31.23 4.94
CA ALA A 228 -11.34 30.21 5.89
C ALA A 228 -10.85 30.48 7.32
N TYR A 229 -9.60 30.95 7.48
CA TYR A 229 -8.93 31.03 8.79
C TYR A 229 -8.38 32.43 9.12
N GLN A 230 -8.66 33.44 8.30
CA GLN A 230 -8.23 34.83 8.51
C GLN A 230 -6.69 35.00 8.61
N VAL A 231 -5.93 34.11 7.97
CA VAL A 231 -4.47 34.19 7.96
C VAL A 231 -3.99 35.41 7.18
N THR A 232 -3.12 36.22 7.80
CA THR A 232 -2.55 37.41 7.17
C THR A 232 -1.42 37.06 6.21
N ALA A 233 -1.04 37.99 5.33
CA ALA A 233 0.08 37.77 4.40
C ALA A 233 1.41 37.52 5.13
N PHE A 234 1.68 38.23 6.23
CA PHE A 234 2.86 38.03 7.07
C PHE A 234 2.89 36.64 7.72
N GLN A 235 1.76 36.21 8.26
CA GLN A 235 1.59 34.88 8.86
C GLN A 235 1.80 33.78 7.82
N PHE A 236 1.16 33.89 6.65
CA PHE A 236 1.25 32.87 5.62
C PHE A 236 2.65 32.81 5.00
N ALA A 237 3.31 33.94 4.77
CA ALA A 237 4.69 33.98 4.28
C ALA A 237 5.68 33.30 5.25
N ALA A 238 5.45 33.39 6.56
CA ALA A 238 6.23 32.66 7.56
C ALA A 238 6.09 31.14 7.45
N ILE A 239 4.91 30.66 7.04
CA ILE A 239 4.73 29.24 6.69
C ILE A 239 5.45 28.89 5.39
N LEU A 240 5.43 29.78 4.40
CA LEU A 240 6.01 29.47 3.11
C LEU A 240 7.54 29.44 3.10
N TYR A 241 8.19 30.20 3.97
CA TYR A 241 9.65 30.27 4.01
C TYR A 241 10.18 30.63 5.42
N GLN A 242 10.19 31.92 5.75
CA GLN A 242 10.74 32.45 6.99
C GLN A 242 9.89 33.59 7.57
N ILE A 243 9.83 33.68 8.90
CA ILE A 243 9.31 34.84 9.61
C ILE A 243 10.17 36.05 9.26
N THR A 244 9.56 37.14 8.80
CA THR A 244 10.32 38.36 8.44
C THR A 244 10.82 39.11 9.69
N PRO A 245 12.14 39.37 9.79
CA PRO A 245 12.71 40.30 10.78
C PRO A 245 12.69 41.75 10.28
N TYR A 246 12.08 42.02 9.12
CA TYR A 246 12.01 43.34 8.51
C TYR A 246 10.58 43.88 8.53
N ALA A 247 10.45 45.21 8.64
CA ALA A 247 9.21 45.96 8.47
C ALA A 247 9.50 47.37 7.94
N ILE A 248 8.52 47.99 7.27
CA ILE A 248 8.61 49.39 6.85
C ILE A 248 8.22 50.30 8.02
N SER A 249 9.13 51.22 8.40
CA SER A 249 8.89 52.19 9.47
C SER A 249 7.59 53.00 9.23
N PRO A 250 6.72 53.16 10.25
CA PRO A 250 6.92 52.90 11.68
C PRO A 250 6.45 51.51 12.18
N ALA A 251 6.17 50.55 11.29
CA ALA A 251 5.71 49.22 11.70
C ALA A 251 6.80 48.41 12.41
N VAL A 252 6.38 47.53 13.32
CA VAL A 252 7.26 46.61 14.06
C VAL A 252 7.45 45.33 13.21
N PRO A 253 8.67 44.77 13.07
CA PRO A 253 8.89 43.50 12.39
C PRO A 253 8.01 42.36 12.90
N PHE A 254 7.60 41.47 12.00
CA PHE A 254 6.71 40.36 12.37
C PHE A 254 7.36 39.41 13.40
N LEU A 255 8.68 39.19 13.31
CA LEU A 255 9.44 38.45 14.34
C LEU A 255 9.27 39.07 15.74
N ASP A 256 9.39 40.40 15.84
CA ASP A 256 9.27 41.11 17.11
C ASP A 256 7.83 41.12 17.63
N GLN A 257 6.84 41.16 16.73
CA GLN A 257 5.42 41.03 17.07
C GLN A 257 5.07 39.64 17.67
N ILE A 258 5.92 38.63 17.48
CA ILE A 258 5.72 37.30 18.06
C ILE A 258 6.55 37.14 19.33
N PHE A 259 7.86 37.38 19.25
CA PHE A 259 8.80 36.98 20.31
C PHE A 259 9.16 38.10 21.29
N ASN A 260 8.91 39.37 20.94
CA ASN A 260 9.37 40.55 21.69
C ASN A 260 8.24 41.48 22.16
N THR A 261 7.00 40.99 22.24
CA THR A 261 5.82 41.79 22.64
C THR A 261 5.68 42.01 24.14
N THR A 262 6.22 41.11 24.96
CA THR A 262 6.15 41.20 26.42
C THR A 262 7.50 41.62 26.99
N SER A 263 7.50 42.60 27.89
CA SER A 263 8.67 42.99 28.70
C SER A 263 9.04 41.93 29.76
N ALA A 264 8.67 40.66 29.53
CA ALA A 264 8.86 39.55 30.46
C ALA A 264 10.32 39.12 30.59
N PHE A 265 11.18 39.58 29.68
CA PHE A 265 12.61 39.31 29.65
C PHE A 265 13.38 40.63 29.60
N ASP A 266 14.50 40.70 30.32
CA ASP A 266 15.37 41.89 30.32
C ASP A 266 16.03 42.12 28.96
N GLU A 267 16.30 41.05 28.22
CA GLU A 267 16.80 41.10 26.84
C GLU A 267 15.76 40.59 25.84
N PRO A 268 15.62 41.26 24.67
CA PRO A 268 14.77 40.77 23.60
C PRO A 268 15.36 39.49 22.99
N PHE A 269 14.48 38.62 22.49
CA PHE A 269 14.85 37.48 21.67
C PHE A 269 15.55 37.95 20.39
N LYS A 270 16.68 37.32 20.07
CA LYS A 270 17.54 37.64 18.91
C LYS A 270 17.87 36.36 18.16
N ILE A 271 17.90 36.45 16.83
CA ILE A 271 18.50 35.43 15.98
C ILE A 271 20.02 35.54 16.10
N THR A 272 20.67 34.49 16.57
CA THR A 272 22.14 34.48 16.81
C THR A 272 22.90 33.60 15.83
N ASP A 273 22.21 32.74 15.08
CA ASP A 273 22.78 31.70 14.22
C ASP A 273 23.75 30.75 14.95
N TRP A 274 23.68 30.71 16.29
CA TRP A 274 24.48 29.83 17.14
C TRP A 274 23.67 28.61 17.60
N ALA A 275 24.38 27.52 17.83
CA ALA A 275 23.82 26.31 18.43
C ALA A 275 23.44 26.56 19.90
N PHE A 276 22.26 26.08 20.31
CA PHE A 276 21.82 26.07 21.70
C PHE A 276 21.21 24.71 22.06
N ASN A 277 21.38 24.28 23.31
CA ASN A 277 20.79 23.05 23.81
C ASN A 277 19.32 23.27 24.17
N TYR A 278 18.40 22.73 23.37
CA TYR A 278 16.97 22.92 23.56
C TYR A 278 16.41 22.18 24.81
N THR A 279 17.21 21.32 25.45
CA THR A 279 16.85 20.65 26.71
C THR A 279 17.33 21.39 27.95
N ALA A 280 18.08 22.48 27.79
CA ALA A 280 18.57 23.28 28.91
C ALA A 280 17.42 23.85 29.77
N LEU A 281 17.69 24.02 31.07
CA LEU A 281 16.74 24.56 32.06
C LEU A 281 17.11 25.99 32.51
N THR A 282 18.40 26.31 32.47
CA THR A 282 19.03 27.51 33.02
C THR A 282 20.13 27.99 32.08
N GLY A 283 20.70 29.16 32.37
CA GLY A 283 21.71 29.79 31.51
C GLY A 283 21.11 30.42 30.25
N GLU A 284 21.98 30.76 29.30
CA GLU A 284 21.64 31.41 28.03
C GLU A 284 20.69 30.54 27.19
N ASP A 285 21.05 29.27 26.95
CA ASP A 285 20.21 28.30 26.23
C ASP A 285 18.82 28.13 26.87
N GLY A 286 18.76 28.05 28.21
CA GLY A 286 17.49 27.95 28.93
C GLY A 286 16.63 29.21 28.81
N GLN A 287 17.24 30.39 28.64
CA GLN A 287 16.54 31.64 28.37
C GLN A 287 15.99 31.67 26.94
N ILE A 288 16.78 31.25 25.95
CA ILE A 288 16.34 31.10 24.55
C ILE A 288 15.09 30.21 24.47
N VAL A 289 15.13 29.04 25.14
CA VAL A 289 13.97 28.13 25.21
C VAL A 289 12.74 28.81 25.81
N LYS A 290 12.90 29.55 26.90
CA LYS A 290 11.78 30.28 27.54
C LYS A 290 11.21 31.38 26.65
N GLN A 291 12.04 32.12 25.95
CA GLN A 291 11.62 33.17 25.01
C GLN A 291 10.84 32.57 23.83
N ILE A 292 11.31 31.45 23.26
CA ILE A 292 10.60 30.75 22.18
C ILE A 292 9.25 30.22 22.68
N CYS A 293 9.21 29.58 23.86
CA CYS A 293 7.98 29.09 24.46
C CYS A 293 6.97 30.22 24.70
N ALA A 294 7.43 31.37 25.21
CA ALA A 294 6.61 32.55 25.45
C ALA A 294 6.06 33.13 24.14
N GLY A 295 6.90 33.31 23.11
CA GLY A 295 6.47 33.88 21.82
C GLY A 295 5.50 32.97 21.05
N LEU A 296 5.69 31.65 21.10
CA LEU A 296 4.78 30.68 20.46
C LEU A 296 3.54 30.35 21.31
N ASN A 297 3.52 30.80 22.57
CA ASN A 297 2.52 30.47 23.57
C ASN A 297 2.32 28.95 23.72
N ILE A 298 3.41 28.24 24.02
CA ILE A 298 3.44 26.78 24.24
C ILE A 298 4.18 26.46 25.54
N THR A 299 3.87 25.31 26.13
CA THR A 299 4.61 24.83 27.31
C THR A 299 5.98 24.29 26.92
N ARG A 300 6.88 24.17 27.89
CA ARG A 300 8.19 23.54 27.67
C ARG A 300 8.07 22.08 27.20
N ALA A 301 7.09 21.32 27.71
CA ALA A 301 6.88 19.94 27.27
C ALA A 301 6.50 19.87 25.79
N GLN A 302 5.58 20.74 25.36
CA GLN A 302 5.15 20.88 23.97
C GLN A 302 6.32 21.32 23.07
N PHE A 303 7.12 22.30 23.52
CA PHE A 303 8.32 22.72 22.81
C PHE A 303 9.32 21.57 22.60
N LEU A 304 9.57 20.73 23.61
CA LEU A 304 10.51 19.60 23.50
C LEU A 304 10.07 18.59 22.44
N VAL A 305 8.76 18.35 22.30
CA VAL A 305 8.21 17.49 21.24
C VAL A 305 8.54 18.06 19.86
N LEU A 306 8.25 19.35 19.64
CA LEU A 306 8.51 20.00 18.34
C LEU A 306 10.01 20.18 18.06
N ALA A 307 10.80 20.56 19.06
CA ALA A 307 12.24 20.77 18.93
C ALA A 307 12.96 19.50 18.49
N LYS A 308 12.56 18.33 19.00
CA LYS A 308 13.09 17.03 18.55
C LYS A 308 12.80 16.78 17.06
N GLN A 309 11.59 17.11 16.61
CA GLN A 309 11.20 16.95 15.20
C GLN A 309 12.00 17.90 14.29
N VAL A 310 12.11 19.18 14.65
CA VAL A 310 12.89 20.17 13.88
C VAL A 310 14.37 19.82 13.86
N SER A 311 14.94 19.42 14.99
CA SER A 311 16.34 18.99 15.09
C SER A 311 16.64 17.83 14.13
N SER A 312 15.74 16.84 14.07
CA SER A 312 15.85 15.70 13.16
C SER A 312 15.67 16.13 11.69
N ALA A 313 14.65 16.93 11.40
CA ALA A 313 14.29 17.35 10.04
C ALA A 313 15.31 18.30 9.38
N GLN A 314 16.11 19.00 10.19
CA GLN A 314 17.14 19.93 9.73
C GLN A 314 18.57 19.44 10.01
N ASN A 315 18.74 18.14 10.35
CA ASN A 315 20.04 17.50 10.58
C ASN A 315 20.92 18.22 11.63
N CYS A 316 20.31 18.67 12.73
CA CYS A 316 21.02 19.23 13.88
C CYS A 316 21.60 18.12 14.77
N ASP A 317 22.61 18.46 15.58
CA ASP A 317 23.16 17.54 16.58
C ASP A 317 22.13 17.18 17.67
N THR A 318 22.30 16.02 18.30
CA THR A 318 21.44 15.54 19.38
C THR A 318 21.24 16.61 20.47
N ASN A 319 19.98 16.85 20.85
CA ASN A 319 19.57 17.86 21.84
C ASN A 319 19.94 19.31 21.49
N THR A 320 20.29 19.58 20.23
CA THR A 320 20.73 20.90 19.77
C THR A 320 19.83 21.42 18.65
N LEU A 321 19.65 22.75 18.63
CA LEU A 321 19.05 23.51 17.54
C LEU A 321 19.94 24.72 17.23
N ILE A 322 19.87 25.24 16.00
CA ILE A 322 20.49 26.52 15.64
C ILE A 322 19.47 27.64 15.85
N CYS A 323 19.82 28.72 16.54
CA CYS A 323 18.95 29.88 16.69
C CYS A 323 18.94 30.74 15.41
N SER A 324 18.51 30.13 14.30
CA SER A 324 18.40 30.72 12.95
C SER A 324 16.95 30.99 12.58
N LEU A 325 16.71 31.82 11.56
CA LEU A 325 15.37 32.06 11.04
C LEU A 325 14.69 30.77 10.54
N ASP A 326 15.44 29.84 9.96
CA ASP A 326 14.89 28.56 9.45
C ASP A 326 14.30 27.69 10.55
N VAL A 327 15.02 27.55 11.67
CA VAL A 327 14.57 26.75 12.82
C VAL A 327 13.39 27.42 13.53
N ILE A 328 13.47 28.73 13.76
CA ILE A 328 12.39 29.46 14.43
C ILE A 328 11.12 29.48 13.58
N SER A 329 11.25 29.58 12.26
CA SER A 329 10.12 29.51 11.34
C SER A 329 9.52 28.11 11.25
N ALA A 330 10.33 27.05 11.35
CA ALA A 330 9.84 25.66 11.44
C ALA A 330 9.04 25.40 12.72
N LEU A 331 9.54 25.88 13.86
CA LEU A 331 8.79 25.80 15.13
C LEU A 331 7.47 26.59 15.04
N TYR A 332 7.51 27.79 14.43
CA TYR A 332 6.30 28.58 14.20
C TYR A 332 5.31 27.86 13.29
N ARG A 333 5.75 27.23 12.20
CA ARG A 333 4.92 26.41 11.30
C ARG A 333 4.18 25.32 12.04
N LEU A 334 4.91 24.52 12.81
CA LEU A 334 4.38 23.39 13.56
C LEU A 334 3.34 23.81 14.61
N VAL A 335 3.47 25.01 15.17
CA VAL A 335 2.52 25.54 16.14
C VAL A 335 1.31 26.18 15.47
N MET A 336 1.53 26.99 14.44
CA MET A 336 0.50 27.89 13.93
C MET A 336 -0.41 27.24 12.90
N ALA A 337 0.12 26.37 12.03
CA ALA A 337 -0.72 25.73 11.01
C ALA A 337 -1.88 24.93 11.64
N PRO A 338 -1.67 24.07 12.67
CA PRO A 338 -2.79 23.40 13.34
C PRO A 338 -3.66 24.35 14.17
N ARG A 339 -3.07 25.40 14.76
CA ARG A 339 -3.81 26.38 15.57
C ARG A 339 -4.83 27.16 14.74
N TRP A 340 -4.51 27.50 13.49
CA TRP A 340 -5.45 28.15 12.57
C TRP A 340 -6.61 27.25 12.17
N LEU A 341 -6.41 25.93 12.18
CA LEU A 341 -7.45 24.92 11.98
C LEU A 341 -8.33 24.73 13.23
N GLY A 342 -8.08 25.48 14.31
CA GLY A 342 -8.85 25.41 15.56
C GLY A 342 -8.50 24.22 16.45
N LEU A 343 -7.37 23.55 16.20
CA LEU A 343 -6.98 22.34 16.92
C LEU A 343 -6.22 22.64 18.22
N SER A 344 -6.36 21.74 19.20
CA SER A 344 -5.48 21.66 20.37
C SER A 344 -4.04 21.36 19.93
N PHE A 345 -3.06 21.51 20.83
CA PHE A 345 -1.68 21.15 20.50
C PHE A 345 -1.57 19.65 20.17
N GLU A 346 -2.23 18.83 20.99
CA GLU A 346 -2.21 17.38 20.90
C GLU A 346 -2.89 16.89 19.61
N ASP A 347 -4.07 17.44 19.28
CA ASP A 347 -4.75 17.14 18.01
C ASP A 347 -4.00 17.71 16.80
N GLY A 348 -3.32 18.85 16.96
CA GLY A 348 -2.52 19.43 15.90
C GLY A 348 -1.34 18.54 15.51
N VAL A 349 -0.59 18.05 16.50
CA VAL A 349 0.49 17.09 16.27
C VAL A 349 -0.06 15.77 15.72
N ALA A 350 -1.18 15.27 16.25
CA ALA A 350 -1.80 14.05 15.76
C ALA A 350 -2.22 14.17 14.29
N LEU A 351 -2.82 15.29 13.88
CA LEU A 351 -3.20 15.53 12.49
C LEU A 351 -1.98 15.57 11.56
N LEU A 352 -0.88 16.21 11.99
CA LEU A 352 0.38 16.22 11.25
C LEU A 352 1.00 14.83 11.11
N MET A 353 0.77 13.92 12.06
CA MET A 353 1.19 12.52 11.98
C MET A 353 0.29 11.67 11.08
N LEU A 354 -0.96 12.09 10.86
CA LEU A 354 -1.93 11.39 10.03
C LEU A 354 -1.81 11.76 8.55
N VAL A 355 -1.73 13.06 8.27
CA VAL A 355 -1.76 13.58 6.89
C VAL A 355 -0.48 13.18 6.15
N GLU A 356 -0.66 12.64 4.95
CA GLU A 356 0.42 12.14 4.09
C GLU A 356 1.33 11.12 4.82
N GLU A 357 0.75 10.24 5.65
CA GLU A 357 1.48 9.22 6.42
C GLU A 357 2.58 9.82 7.31
N GLY A 358 2.31 11.01 7.87
CA GLY A 358 3.23 11.73 8.76
C GLY A 358 4.23 12.64 8.04
N ASN A 359 4.24 12.65 6.70
CA ASN A 359 5.08 13.57 5.93
C ASN A 359 4.73 15.04 6.18
N ALA A 360 3.49 15.35 6.56
CA ALA A 360 3.11 16.72 6.94
C ALA A 360 3.97 17.24 8.11
N LEU A 361 4.15 16.43 9.17
CA LEU A 361 5.00 16.78 10.31
C LEU A 361 6.43 17.11 9.88
N THR A 362 7.02 16.24 9.05
CA THR A 362 8.39 16.42 8.55
C THR A 362 8.50 17.67 7.67
N ARG A 363 7.56 17.88 6.74
CA ARG A 363 7.58 19.02 5.82
C ARG A 363 7.48 20.36 6.53
N LEU A 364 6.62 20.47 7.55
CA LEU A 364 6.51 21.70 8.33
C LEU A 364 7.75 21.93 9.22
N ALA A 365 8.42 20.85 9.66
CA ALA A 365 9.67 20.91 10.44
C ALA A 365 10.91 21.24 9.59
N SER A 366 10.91 20.91 8.31
CA SER A 366 11.98 21.20 7.35
C SER A 366 11.93 22.64 6.82
N ILE A 367 12.95 23.01 6.04
CA ILE A 367 12.95 24.22 5.21
C ILE A 367 12.06 23.92 3.98
N PRO A 368 10.99 24.70 3.72
CA PRO A 368 10.07 24.43 2.61
C PRO A 368 10.75 24.42 1.25
N ILE A 369 10.43 23.42 0.44
CA ILE A 369 10.85 23.31 -0.97
C ILE A 369 9.59 23.07 -1.81
N TYR A 370 9.42 23.87 -2.87
CA TYR A 370 8.32 23.73 -3.81
C TYR A 370 8.76 22.97 -5.06
N THR A 371 7.96 22.01 -5.49
CA THR A 371 8.19 21.27 -6.74
C THR A 371 7.70 22.10 -7.93
N THR A 372 8.04 21.72 -9.16
CA THR A 372 7.41 22.35 -10.34
C THR A 372 5.98 21.85 -10.49
N VAL A 373 5.05 22.68 -11.00
CA VAL A 373 3.62 22.30 -11.17
C VAL A 373 3.45 21.07 -12.07
N GLU A 374 4.38 20.86 -13.00
CA GLU A 374 4.39 19.71 -13.92
C GLU A 374 4.79 18.40 -13.23
N ASN A 375 5.38 18.47 -12.04
CA ASN A 375 5.74 17.31 -11.24
C ASN A 375 4.55 16.91 -10.36
N SER A 376 4.10 15.66 -10.46
CA SER A 376 3.00 15.14 -9.64
C SER A 376 3.38 14.92 -8.16
N ALA A 377 4.60 15.31 -7.76
CA ALA A 377 5.08 15.20 -6.39
C ALA A 377 4.44 16.26 -5.49
N SER A 378 3.71 15.80 -4.47
CA SER A 378 3.10 16.64 -3.44
C SER A 378 4.15 17.51 -2.74
N ASP A 379 3.83 18.79 -2.51
CA ASP A 379 4.66 19.76 -1.77
C ASP A 379 3.92 20.38 -0.57
N LEU A 380 4.54 21.37 0.09
CA LEU A 380 3.92 22.02 1.26
C LEU A 380 2.54 22.65 0.94
N LEU A 381 2.31 23.14 -0.27
CA LEU A 381 1.02 23.74 -0.63
C LEU A 381 -0.08 22.66 -0.69
N ASP A 382 0.24 21.46 -1.17
CA ASP A 382 -0.68 20.30 -1.13
C ASP A 382 -0.93 19.87 0.32
N THR A 383 0.13 19.78 1.13
CA THR A 383 0.02 19.45 2.55
C THR A 383 -0.91 20.42 3.28
N LEU A 384 -0.81 21.72 3.01
CA LEU A 384 -1.71 22.72 3.64
C LEU A 384 -3.17 22.52 3.23
N MET A 385 -3.45 22.18 1.97
CA MET A 385 -4.82 21.87 1.55
C MET A 385 -5.32 20.57 2.18
N ALA A 386 -4.48 19.52 2.22
CA ALA A 386 -4.82 18.26 2.86
C ALA A 386 -5.07 18.41 4.37
N LEU A 387 -4.30 19.25 5.07
CA LEU A 387 -4.52 19.56 6.48
C LEU A 387 -5.86 20.28 6.70
N SER A 388 -6.16 21.27 5.86
CA SER A 388 -7.44 21.99 5.86
C SER A 388 -8.61 21.00 5.69
N ASP A 389 -8.55 20.16 4.67
CA ASP A 389 -9.62 19.21 4.34
C ASP A 389 -9.80 18.14 5.41
N ALA A 390 -8.70 17.59 5.93
CA ALA A 390 -8.74 16.58 6.99
C ALA A 390 -9.25 17.16 8.32
N ALA A 391 -8.84 18.38 8.69
CA ALA A 391 -9.36 19.05 9.88
C ALA A 391 -10.87 19.35 9.75
N GLN A 392 -11.32 19.80 8.58
CA GLN A 392 -12.74 20.02 8.32
C GLN A 392 -13.53 18.71 8.39
N TRP A 393 -13.03 17.64 7.78
CA TRP A 393 -13.70 16.33 7.83
C TRP A 393 -13.81 15.79 9.27
N LEU A 394 -12.76 15.92 10.08
CA LEU A 394 -12.79 15.55 11.49
C LEU A 394 -13.85 16.36 12.24
N ALA A 395 -13.89 17.68 12.03
CA ALA A 395 -14.89 18.56 12.65
C ALA A 395 -16.32 18.21 12.22
N ASP A 396 -16.57 17.98 10.94
CA ASP A 396 -17.88 17.62 10.38
C ASP A 396 -18.42 16.30 10.95
N ASN A 397 -17.52 15.39 11.34
CA ASN A 397 -17.85 14.10 11.93
C ASN A 397 -17.78 14.08 13.47
N ASN A 398 -17.50 15.21 14.12
CA ASN A 398 -17.27 15.31 15.56
C ASN A 398 -16.17 14.37 16.08
N LEU A 399 -15.09 14.22 15.30
CA LEU A 399 -13.94 13.38 15.62
C LEU A 399 -12.73 14.24 16.01
N THR A 400 -11.82 13.68 16.79
CA THR A 400 -10.53 14.30 17.10
C THR A 400 -9.40 13.62 16.32
N ALA A 401 -8.35 14.37 16.00
CA ALA A 401 -7.20 13.81 15.31
C ALA A 401 -6.45 12.79 16.18
N THR A 402 -6.43 13.00 17.50
CA THR A 402 -5.91 12.02 18.48
C THR A 402 -6.67 10.71 18.45
N TRP A 403 -8.00 10.74 18.35
CA TRP A 403 -8.82 9.54 18.18
C TRP A 403 -8.50 8.84 16.86
N ALA A 404 -8.44 9.59 15.76
CA ALA A 404 -8.16 9.02 14.45
C ALA A 404 -6.76 8.37 14.41
N LEU A 405 -5.76 9.01 15.02
CA LEU A 405 -4.42 8.44 15.16
C LEU A 405 -4.43 7.15 15.98
N ALA A 406 -5.15 7.12 17.11
CA ALA A 406 -5.30 5.89 17.90
C ALA A 406 -6.04 4.79 17.12
N MET A 407 -7.03 5.14 16.30
CA MET A 407 -7.75 4.20 15.43
C MET A 407 -6.96 3.81 14.18
N LEU A 408 -5.83 4.44 13.87
CA LEU A 408 -4.98 4.10 12.72
C LEU A 408 -3.70 3.39 13.14
N GLN A 409 -3.24 3.64 14.36
CA GLN A 409 -2.15 2.89 14.96
C GLN A 409 -2.54 1.43 15.14
N GLY A 410 -1.71 0.53 14.61
CA GLY A 410 -1.89 -0.90 14.76
C GLY A 410 -1.61 -1.41 16.17
N GLY A 411 -1.54 -0.59 17.22
CA GLY A 411 -1.30 -1.04 18.60
C GLY A 411 0.15 -1.38 18.96
N GLU A 412 1.15 -0.97 18.15
CA GLU A 412 2.57 -1.31 18.38
C GLU A 412 3.14 -0.88 19.75
N MET A 413 2.50 0.09 20.42
CA MET A 413 2.75 0.37 21.83
C MET A 413 1.78 -0.43 22.70
N VAL A 414 2.22 -1.61 23.14
CA VAL A 414 1.48 -2.50 24.05
C VAL A 414 1.16 -1.75 25.34
N LEU A 415 -0.11 -1.45 25.57
CA LEU A 415 -0.59 -0.94 26.85
C LEU A 415 -0.56 -2.07 27.87
N PRO A 416 -0.17 -1.84 29.13
CA PRO A 416 -0.12 -2.91 30.12
C PRO A 416 -1.50 -3.52 30.32
N ALA A 417 -1.56 -4.86 30.38
CA ALA A 417 -2.79 -5.57 30.64
C ALA A 417 -3.51 -5.06 31.88
N THR A 418 -4.83 -5.04 31.79
CA THR A 418 -5.72 -4.48 32.81
C THR A 418 -6.52 -5.57 33.53
N THR A 419 -7.05 -5.23 34.70
CA THR A 419 -7.99 -6.10 35.43
C THR A 419 -9.24 -6.41 34.59
N ALA A 420 -9.62 -5.54 33.65
CA ALA A 420 -10.77 -5.79 32.77
C ALA A 420 -10.51 -6.96 31.81
N GLU A 421 -9.32 -7.02 31.20
CA GLU A 421 -8.92 -8.13 30.32
C GLU A 421 -8.77 -9.44 31.10
N LEU A 422 -8.22 -9.38 32.31
CA LEU A 422 -8.16 -10.54 33.21
C LEU A 422 -9.57 -11.06 33.53
N ASN A 423 -10.52 -10.16 33.83
CA ASN A 423 -11.91 -10.53 34.09
C ASN A 423 -12.62 -11.09 32.84
N PHE A 424 -12.30 -10.58 31.66
CA PHE A 424 -12.80 -11.09 30.38
C PHE A 424 -12.35 -12.54 30.15
N ILE A 425 -11.05 -12.82 30.25
CA ILE A 425 -10.48 -14.17 30.13
C ILE A 425 -11.08 -15.11 31.19
N SER A 426 -11.14 -14.66 32.45
CA SER A 426 -11.71 -15.45 33.55
C SER A 426 -13.18 -15.77 33.32
N GLY A 427 -13.95 -14.82 32.77
CA GLY A 427 -15.37 -14.99 32.45
C GLY A 427 -15.62 -16.02 31.36
N ILE A 428 -14.76 -16.08 30.34
CA ILE A 428 -14.78 -17.14 29.31
C ILE A 428 -14.44 -18.49 29.95
N ASN A 429 -13.32 -18.57 30.67
CA ASN A 429 -12.83 -19.81 31.27
C ASN A 429 -13.73 -20.37 32.38
N GLN A 430 -14.60 -19.55 32.97
CA GLN A 430 -15.62 -20.01 33.90
C GLN A 430 -16.77 -20.76 33.20
N GLN A 431 -17.12 -20.36 31.98
CA GLN A 431 -18.27 -20.92 31.24
C GLN A 431 -17.87 -22.09 30.34
N LEU A 432 -16.68 -22.02 29.76
CA LEU A 432 -16.20 -22.94 28.74
C LEU A 432 -16.23 -24.43 29.13
N PRO A 433 -15.83 -24.85 30.37
CA PRO A 433 -15.78 -26.27 30.74
C PRO A 433 -17.09 -27.03 30.55
N SER A 434 -18.23 -26.35 30.63
CA SER A 434 -19.56 -26.95 30.43
C SER A 434 -19.92 -27.22 28.97
N THR A 435 -19.07 -26.81 28.02
CA THR A 435 -19.29 -26.91 26.58
C THR A 435 -18.18 -27.65 25.84
N LEU A 436 -17.07 -27.95 26.52
CA LEU A 436 -15.95 -28.70 25.94
C LEU A 436 -16.33 -30.16 25.74
N LEU A 437 -16.32 -30.60 24.48
CA LEU A 437 -16.60 -31.97 24.10
C LEU A 437 -15.53 -32.91 24.68
N ASN A 438 -15.99 -34.06 25.18
CA ASN A 438 -15.17 -35.15 25.67
C ASN A 438 -15.95 -36.45 25.55
N GLU A 439 -15.30 -37.58 25.81
CA GLU A 439 -15.90 -38.92 25.70
C GLU A 439 -17.27 -39.06 26.41
N ASN A 440 -17.49 -38.35 27.52
CA ASN A 440 -18.76 -38.45 28.24
C ASN A 440 -19.95 -37.90 27.44
N TYR A 441 -19.75 -36.94 26.54
CA TYR A 441 -20.82 -36.43 25.67
C TYR A 441 -21.35 -37.51 24.73
N PHE A 442 -20.50 -38.46 24.38
CA PHE A 442 -20.83 -39.57 23.49
C PHE A 442 -21.16 -40.87 24.25
N SER A 443 -21.04 -40.89 25.57
CA SER A 443 -21.27 -42.09 26.41
C SER A 443 -22.67 -42.69 26.33
N SER A 444 -23.66 -41.89 25.91
CA SER A 444 -25.04 -42.36 25.67
C SER A 444 -25.20 -43.07 24.32
N LEU A 445 -24.20 -42.96 23.45
CA LEU A 445 -24.17 -43.63 22.16
C LEU A 445 -23.58 -45.04 22.32
N PRO A 446 -24.06 -46.03 21.56
CA PRO A 446 -23.55 -47.40 21.62
C PRO A 446 -22.05 -47.51 21.31
N GLN A 447 -21.31 -48.33 22.08
CA GLN A 447 -19.84 -48.50 21.94
C GLN A 447 -19.42 -49.19 20.63
N ASP A 448 -20.33 -49.88 19.95
CA ASP A 448 -20.11 -50.56 18.66
C ASP A 448 -19.93 -49.61 17.47
N ILE A 449 -20.08 -48.29 17.68
CA ILE A 449 -19.84 -47.27 16.65
C ILE A 449 -18.35 -47.18 16.28
N ILE A 450 -17.44 -47.62 17.16
CA ILE A 450 -16.00 -47.66 16.93
C ILE A 450 -15.53 -49.12 16.95
N ALA A 451 -15.91 -49.90 15.94
CA ALA A 451 -15.66 -51.34 15.94
C ALA A 451 -14.19 -51.69 15.59
N GLU A 452 -13.56 -52.51 16.43
CA GLU A 452 -12.28 -53.17 16.14
C GLU A 452 -12.40 -54.11 14.92
N SER A 453 -11.54 -53.94 13.93
CA SER A 453 -11.55 -54.79 12.73
C SER A 453 -10.61 -55.99 12.84
N VAL A 454 -9.56 -55.87 13.66
CA VAL A 454 -8.50 -56.87 13.84
C VAL A 454 -7.99 -56.80 15.28
N TYR A 455 -7.76 -57.95 15.90
CA TYR A 455 -7.16 -58.06 17.24
C TYR A 455 -5.93 -58.99 17.22
N PHE A 456 -5.06 -58.90 18.25
CA PHE A 456 -3.81 -59.67 18.34
C PHE A 456 -3.77 -60.51 19.61
N PRO A 457 -4.18 -61.78 19.54
CA PRO A 457 -4.26 -62.64 20.73
C PRO A 457 -2.94 -62.76 21.50
N ASN A 458 -1.81 -62.77 20.79
CA ASN A 458 -0.47 -62.92 21.36
C ASN A 458 0.37 -61.64 21.29
N GLY A 459 -0.27 -60.48 21.08
CA GLY A 459 0.39 -59.18 20.94
C GLY A 459 1.25 -59.04 19.68
N THR A 460 1.95 -57.91 19.56
CA THR A 460 2.84 -57.57 18.44
C THR A 460 4.12 -56.89 18.94
N ASP A 461 5.17 -56.89 18.11
CA ASP A 461 6.33 -56.02 18.36
C ASP A 461 5.98 -54.55 18.01
N ALA A 462 6.66 -53.58 18.64
CA ALA A 462 6.33 -52.15 18.58
C ALA A 462 6.04 -51.63 17.15
N PRO A 463 4.96 -50.85 16.95
CA PRO A 463 4.52 -50.42 15.63
C PRO A 463 5.57 -49.53 14.94
N SER A 464 5.78 -49.78 13.65
CA SER A 464 6.55 -48.91 12.76
C SER A 464 5.61 -48.14 11.82
N SER A 465 6.09 -47.11 11.13
CA SER A 465 5.31 -46.42 10.10
C SER A 465 5.69 -46.86 8.69
N TYR A 466 4.69 -47.07 7.83
CA TYR A 466 4.83 -47.17 6.38
C TYR A 466 3.81 -46.22 5.74
N ASN A 467 4.26 -45.30 4.88
CA ASN A 467 3.42 -44.24 4.29
C ASN A 467 2.59 -43.44 5.32
N ASN A 468 3.18 -43.11 6.47
CA ASN A 468 2.52 -42.45 7.61
C ASN A 468 1.37 -43.23 8.28
N THR A 469 1.18 -44.50 7.93
CA THR A 469 0.22 -45.39 8.59
C THR A 469 0.93 -46.37 9.54
N LEU A 470 0.22 -46.76 10.61
CA LEU A 470 0.68 -47.75 11.58
C LEU A 470 0.83 -49.13 10.92
N SER A 471 1.95 -49.81 11.20
CA SER A 471 2.25 -51.16 10.71
C SER A 471 2.61 -52.10 11.86
N TYR A 472 2.19 -53.36 11.75
CA TYR A 472 2.28 -54.37 12.81
C TYR A 472 3.13 -55.55 12.37
N ALA A 473 4.18 -55.85 13.14
CA ALA A 473 5.04 -56.99 12.89
C ALA A 473 4.52 -58.25 13.59
N LEU A 474 4.29 -59.29 12.79
CA LEU A 474 3.84 -60.63 13.18
C LEU A 474 5.00 -61.62 13.02
N ASN A 475 5.63 -61.97 14.15
CA ASN A 475 6.75 -62.90 14.18
C ASN A 475 6.30 -64.30 14.61
N SER A 476 6.37 -65.28 13.69
CA SER A 476 5.93 -66.65 14.00
C SER A 476 6.79 -67.34 15.05
N THR A 477 8.07 -66.97 15.20
CA THR A 477 8.95 -67.53 16.25
C THR A 477 8.57 -67.06 17.65
N LYS A 478 7.80 -65.98 17.75
CA LYS A 478 7.16 -65.49 18.98
C LYS A 478 5.69 -65.91 19.08
N GLY A 479 5.16 -66.64 18.10
CA GLY A 479 3.74 -67.00 18.04
C GLY A 479 2.80 -65.82 17.80
N GLN A 480 3.28 -64.72 17.21
CA GLN A 480 2.48 -63.52 16.96
C GLN A 480 1.71 -63.62 15.64
N TYR A 481 0.42 -63.29 15.71
CA TYR A 481 -0.52 -63.30 14.59
C TYR A 481 -1.66 -62.30 14.84
N ALA A 482 -2.46 -62.05 13.81
CA ALA A 482 -3.62 -61.17 13.88
C ALA A 482 -4.90 -61.94 13.50
N CYS A 483 -6.02 -61.63 14.14
CA CYS A 483 -7.32 -62.22 13.86
C CYS A 483 -8.31 -61.13 13.45
N LEU A 484 -9.13 -61.40 12.45
CA LEU A 484 -10.25 -60.53 12.12
C LEU A 484 -11.30 -60.59 13.22
N SER A 485 -12.01 -59.49 13.49
CA SER A 485 -13.14 -59.47 14.44
C SER A 485 -14.32 -60.31 13.95
N ASP A 486 -15.27 -60.62 14.83
CA ASP A 486 -16.48 -61.39 14.47
C ASP A 486 -17.27 -60.75 13.32
N THR A 487 -17.34 -59.40 13.29
CA THR A 487 -17.98 -58.64 12.22
C THR A 487 -17.25 -58.83 10.89
N ALA A 488 -15.93 -58.67 10.87
CA ALA A 488 -15.11 -58.87 9.67
C ALA A 488 -15.16 -60.33 9.19
N ASN A 489 -15.17 -61.30 10.10
CA ASN A 489 -15.35 -62.73 9.79
C ASN A 489 -16.70 -63.01 9.11
N ASN A 490 -17.78 -62.42 9.62
CA ASN A 490 -19.10 -62.58 9.03
C ASN A 490 -19.22 -61.94 7.64
N ILE A 491 -18.47 -60.87 7.35
CA ILE A 491 -18.42 -60.26 6.01
C ILE A 491 -17.65 -61.14 5.03
N LEU A 492 -16.53 -61.72 5.46
CA LEU A 492 -15.69 -62.63 4.65
C LEU A 492 -16.13 -64.10 4.73
N ASP A 493 -17.42 -64.33 5.00
CA ASP A 493 -18.00 -65.66 5.01
C ASP A 493 -18.11 -66.18 3.57
N PRO A 494 -17.41 -67.27 3.20
CA PRO A 494 -17.46 -67.82 1.84
C PRO A 494 -18.84 -68.36 1.45
N ASP A 495 -19.71 -68.61 2.42
CA ASP A 495 -21.09 -69.07 2.21
C ASP A 495 -22.09 -67.90 2.13
N SER A 496 -21.63 -66.65 2.26
CA SER A 496 -22.45 -65.45 2.22
C SER A 496 -23.12 -65.23 0.86
N SER A 497 -24.34 -64.70 0.87
CA SER A 497 -25.06 -64.29 -0.34
C SER A 497 -24.69 -62.89 -0.84
N LYS A 498 -23.68 -62.25 -0.23
CA LYS A 498 -23.22 -60.91 -0.57
C LYS A 498 -21.77 -60.96 -1.01
N ALA A 499 -21.42 -60.09 -1.95
CA ALA A 499 -20.04 -59.94 -2.34
C ALA A 499 -19.21 -59.34 -1.19
N SER A 500 -17.97 -59.79 -1.06
CA SER A 500 -17.03 -59.27 -0.08
C SER A 500 -15.63 -59.13 -0.68
N SER A 501 -14.82 -58.27 -0.06
CA SER A 501 -13.43 -58.09 -0.42
C SER A 501 -12.61 -57.81 0.83
N LEU A 502 -11.36 -58.26 0.85
CA LEU A 502 -10.35 -57.90 1.82
C LEU A 502 -9.16 -57.30 1.08
N GLY A 503 -8.52 -56.31 1.69
CA GLY A 503 -7.31 -55.67 1.20
C GLY A 503 -6.37 -55.41 2.35
N MET A 504 -5.07 -55.56 2.13
CA MET A 504 -4.06 -55.21 3.13
C MET A 504 -2.70 -54.94 2.48
N TRP A 505 -1.93 -54.03 3.07
CA TRP A 505 -0.50 -53.93 2.81
C TRP A 505 0.22 -55.05 3.55
N CYS A 506 1.10 -55.76 2.85
CA CYS A 506 1.92 -56.82 3.39
C CYS A 506 3.38 -56.61 3.04
N TYR A 507 4.23 -56.98 3.98
CA TYR A 507 5.67 -57.07 3.82
C TYR A 507 6.12 -58.38 4.44
N ILE A 508 6.60 -59.31 3.65
CA ILE A 508 7.08 -60.61 4.15
C ILE A 508 8.61 -60.58 4.16
N LYS A 509 9.23 -60.92 5.30
CA LYS A 509 10.70 -60.93 5.41
C LYS A 509 11.31 -62.16 4.73
N ASN A 510 12.56 -62.02 4.29
CA ASN A 510 13.32 -63.12 3.73
C ASN A 510 13.49 -64.26 4.75
N GLY A 511 13.23 -65.50 4.32
CA GLY A 511 13.32 -66.70 5.15
C GLY A 511 11.97 -67.30 5.55
N ALA A 512 10.85 -66.77 5.04
CA ALA A 512 9.54 -67.40 5.17
C ALA A 512 9.51 -68.79 4.51
N ARG A 513 8.94 -69.78 5.19
CA ARG A 513 8.89 -71.17 4.71
C ARG A 513 7.70 -71.46 3.81
N VAL A 514 7.91 -72.36 2.85
CA VAL A 514 6.84 -72.93 2.03
C VAL A 514 5.82 -73.64 2.93
N GLY A 515 4.54 -73.40 2.69
CA GLY A 515 3.40 -73.90 3.46
C GLY A 515 2.96 -72.98 4.61
N ALA A 516 3.72 -71.92 4.94
CA ALA A 516 3.30 -71.00 6.00
C ALA A 516 2.03 -70.22 5.58
N PRO A 517 1.06 -70.02 6.51
CA PRO A 517 -0.12 -69.21 6.23
C PRO A 517 0.26 -67.74 6.04
N LEU A 518 -0.22 -67.13 4.96
CA LEU A 518 -0.32 -65.68 4.86
C LEU A 518 -1.60 -65.23 5.56
N ILE A 519 -2.73 -65.84 5.18
CA ILE A 519 -4.03 -65.63 5.80
C ILE A 519 -4.90 -66.88 5.59
N ALA A 520 -5.61 -67.34 6.61
CA ALA A 520 -6.45 -68.52 6.54
C ALA A 520 -7.65 -68.47 7.48
N SER A 521 -8.78 -69.03 7.04
CA SER A 521 -9.94 -69.41 7.87
C SER A 521 -10.03 -70.93 8.08
N ALA A 522 -9.25 -71.72 7.35
CA ALA A 522 -9.10 -73.16 7.55
C ALA A 522 -7.96 -73.50 8.52
N THR A 523 -8.04 -74.67 9.15
CA THR A 523 -6.87 -75.29 9.79
C THR A 523 -5.90 -75.86 8.77
N ILE A 524 -4.60 -75.88 9.09
CA ILE A 524 -3.57 -76.40 8.17
C ILE A 524 -2.80 -77.54 8.84
N GLY A 525 -2.85 -78.73 8.23
CA GLY A 525 -2.16 -79.93 8.70
C GLY A 525 -0.68 -79.99 8.31
N SER A 526 0.05 -80.93 8.91
CA SER A 526 1.50 -81.12 8.71
C SER A 526 1.88 -81.67 7.34
N ASP A 527 0.91 -82.22 6.62
CA ASP A 527 1.00 -82.61 5.21
C ASP A 527 0.67 -81.46 4.25
N GLY A 528 0.36 -80.26 4.77
CA GLY A 528 -0.06 -79.09 4.00
C GLY A 528 -1.52 -79.15 3.53
N ASN A 529 -2.27 -80.19 3.89
CA ASN A 529 -3.69 -80.27 3.60
C ASN A 529 -4.48 -79.41 4.58
N ILE A 530 -5.50 -78.74 4.09
CA ILE A 530 -6.34 -77.87 4.91
C ILE A 530 -7.60 -78.58 5.40
N GLY A 531 -8.14 -78.14 6.53
CA GLY A 531 -9.50 -78.42 6.99
C GLY A 531 -10.54 -77.62 6.21
N THR A 532 -11.81 -77.68 6.64
CA THR A 532 -12.88 -76.85 6.05
C THR A 532 -12.51 -75.36 6.15
N GLY A 533 -12.70 -74.59 5.09
CA GLY A 533 -12.31 -73.19 5.04
C GLY A 533 -11.48 -72.83 3.82
N ILE A 534 -10.86 -71.65 3.89
CA ILE A 534 -9.95 -71.13 2.88
C ILE A 534 -8.58 -70.92 3.54
N ALA A 535 -7.51 -71.23 2.83
CA ALA A 535 -6.16 -70.89 3.23
C ALA A 535 -5.37 -70.33 2.04
N ILE A 536 -4.69 -69.21 2.26
CA ILE A 536 -3.69 -68.65 1.36
C ILE A 536 -2.33 -68.86 2.01
N THR A 537 -1.53 -69.75 1.43
CA THR A 537 -0.22 -70.14 1.98
C THR A 537 0.91 -69.75 1.03
N LEU A 538 2.12 -69.65 1.56
CA LEU A 538 3.32 -69.37 0.80
C LEU A 538 3.78 -70.63 0.05
N GLY A 539 3.81 -70.59 -1.28
CA GLY A 539 4.24 -71.70 -2.14
C GLY A 539 5.71 -71.63 -2.57
N GLU A 540 6.14 -72.65 -3.32
CA GLU A 540 7.47 -72.67 -3.94
C GLU A 540 7.63 -71.54 -4.97
N SER A 541 8.87 -71.10 -5.20
CA SER A 541 9.20 -70.01 -6.15
C SER A 541 8.40 -68.71 -5.92
N TYR A 542 8.07 -68.41 -4.66
CA TYR A 542 7.36 -67.20 -4.23
C TYR A 542 5.95 -67.03 -4.82
N LYS A 543 5.28 -68.14 -5.12
CA LYS A 543 3.86 -68.15 -5.51
C LYS A 543 2.98 -68.23 -4.27
N PHE A 544 1.79 -67.63 -4.31
CA PHE A 544 0.77 -67.91 -3.30
C PHE A 544 -0.03 -69.17 -3.68
N ASN A 545 -0.40 -70.00 -2.72
CA ASN A 545 -1.29 -71.13 -2.95
C ASN A 545 -2.64 -70.81 -2.33
N ILE A 546 -3.70 -70.81 -3.13
CA ILE A 546 -5.07 -70.66 -2.65
C ILE A 546 -5.68 -72.05 -2.59
N CYS A 547 -6.05 -72.48 -1.39
CA CYS A 547 -6.70 -73.75 -1.15
C CYS A 547 -8.05 -73.50 -0.46
N MET A 548 -9.06 -74.25 -0.87
CA MET A 548 -10.39 -74.25 -0.25
C MET A 548 -10.85 -75.70 -0.05
N LYS A 549 -11.53 -75.96 1.06
CA LYS A 549 -12.13 -77.27 1.32
C LYS A 549 -13.51 -77.09 1.96
N ASP A 550 -14.47 -77.87 1.47
CA ASP A 550 -15.82 -77.86 2.01
C ASP A 550 -15.99 -78.88 3.16
N SER A 551 -17.11 -78.76 3.86
CA SER A 551 -17.52 -79.66 4.95
C SER A 551 -17.72 -81.12 4.51
N ASN A 552 -17.87 -81.39 3.21
CA ASN A 552 -17.98 -82.73 2.64
C ASN A 552 -16.62 -83.33 2.27
N GLY A 553 -15.52 -82.61 2.53
CA GLY A 553 -14.15 -83.05 2.26
C GLY A 553 -13.69 -82.84 0.82
N LYS A 554 -14.46 -82.17 -0.03
CA LYS A 554 -14.05 -81.80 -1.39
C LYS A 554 -13.13 -80.59 -1.33
N SER A 555 -12.01 -80.66 -2.05
CA SER A 555 -11.03 -79.58 -2.11
C SER A 555 -10.96 -78.99 -3.51
N ALA A 556 -10.82 -77.67 -3.58
CA ALA A 556 -10.40 -76.94 -4.77
C ALA A 556 -9.14 -76.15 -4.42
N GLY A 557 -8.17 -76.13 -5.32
CA GLY A 557 -6.93 -75.41 -5.07
C GLY A 557 -6.34 -74.93 -6.38
N VAL A 558 -5.75 -73.74 -6.32
CA VAL A 558 -4.94 -73.19 -7.39
C VAL A 558 -3.64 -72.72 -6.77
N SER A 559 -2.53 -73.35 -7.19
CA SER A 559 -1.24 -72.69 -7.04
C SER A 559 -1.27 -71.46 -7.93
N ALA A 560 -1.16 -70.28 -7.35
CA ALA A 560 -1.24 -69.02 -8.09
C ALA A 560 -0.08 -68.97 -9.08
N SER A 561 -0.35 -69.47 -10.29
CA SER A 561 0.67 -69.61 -11.33
C SER A 561 1.17 -68.24 -11.79
N SER A 562 0.37 -67.19 -11.55
CA SER A 562 0.65 -65.78 -11.80
C SER A 562 0.81 -64.92 -10.53
N ALA A 563 0.14 -65.17 -9.39
CA ALA A 563 0.28 -64.34 -8.18
C ALA A 563 1.58 -64.62 -7.42
N GLN A 564 2.56 -63.73 -7.57
CA GLN A 564 3.91 -63.88 -7.01
C GLN A 564 4.30 -62.68 -6.15
N TRP A 565 4.91 -62.95 -5.00
CA TRP A 565 5.65 -61.94 -4.24
C TRP A 565 7.13 -62.08 -4.60
N GLU A 566 7.59 -61.39 -5.65
CA GLU A 566 9.02 -61.39 -6.01
C GLU A 566 9.84 -61.11 -4.74
N LYS A 567 10.71 -62.03 -4.31
CA LYS A 567 11.43 -61.99 -3.00
C LYS A 567 12.37 -60.79 -2.89
N ASN A 568 11.78 -59.62 -2.69
CA ASN A 568 12.44 -58.32 -2.78
C ASN A 568 12.35 -57.52 -1.48
N GLU A 569 11.95 -58.13 -0.35
CA GLU A 569 11.87 -57.40 0.93
C GLU A 569 11.15 -56.04 0.74
N ALA A 570 10.01 -56.09 0.05
CA ALA A 570 9.26 -54.93 -0.41
C ALA A 570 7.79 -55.05 0.00
N TRP A 571 7.13 -53.90 0.10
CA TRP A 571 5.70 -53.82 0.36
C TRP A 571 4.90 -54.18 -0.89
N PHE A 572 3.82 -54.92 -0.69
CA PHE A 572 2.85 -55.24 -1.72
C PHE A 572 1.45 -55.21 -1.12
N TYR A 573 0.45 -54.92 -1.95
CA TYR A 573 -0.94 -54.91 -1.55
C TYR A 573 -1.58 -56.24 -1.95
N VAL A 574 -2.15 -56.94 -0.97
CA VAL A 574 -2.90 -58.17 -1.16
C VAL A 574 -4.38 -57.84 -1.20
N SER A 575 -5.08 -58.37 -2.20
CA SER A 575 -6.53 -58.27 -2.32
C SER A 575 -7.16 -59.65 -2.47
N ILE A 576 -8.16 -59.95 -1.66
CA ILE A 576 -9.00 -61.13 -1.75
C ILE A 576 -10.39 -60.66 -2.13
N ARG A 577 -10.96 -61.13 -3.24
CA ARG A 577 -12.31 -60.74 -3.67
C ARG A 577 -13.20 -61.96 -3.86
N MET A 578 -14.40 -61.88 -3.31
CA MET A 578 -15.45 -62.89 -3.44
C MET A 578 -16.70 -62.22 -4.01
N PRO A 579 -16.89 -62.18 -5.34
CA PRO A 579 -17.95 -61.39 -5.98
C PRO A 579 -19.36 -61.96 -5.87
N TYR A 580 -19.59 -62.98 -5.03
CA TYR A 580 -20.84 -63.75 -4.99
C TYR A 580 -21.15 -64.54 -6.29
N ASN A 581 -20.13 -64.99 -7.00
CA ASN A 581 -20.25 -65.81 -8.20
C ASN A 581 -19.46 -67.14 -8.11
N ASN A 582 -19.24 -67.62 -6.88
CA ASN A 582 -18.43 -68.81 -6.55
C ASN A 582 -17.01 -68.76 -7.13
N MET A 583 -16.45 -67.56 -7.24
CA MET A 583 -15.07 -67.31 -7.62
C MET A 583 -14.36 -66.58 -6.48
N LEU A 584 -13.15 -67.00 -6.17
CA LEU A 584 -12.25 -66.30 -5.26
C LEU A 584 -11.07 -65.77 -6.07
N TYR A 585 -10.90 -64.45 -6.05
CA TYR A 585 -9.78 -63.77 -6.70
C TYR A 585 -8.75 -63.40 -5.65
N LEU A 586 -7.49 -63.70 -5.93
CA LEU A 586 -6.33 -63.18 -5.22
C LEU A 586 -5.55 -62.28 -6.17
N ASP A 587 -5.52 -60.99 -5.87
CA ASP A 587 -4.74 -60.01 -6.62
C ASP A 587 -3.61 -59.47 -5.74
N ILE A 588 -2.41 -59.36 -6.33
CA ILE A 588 -1.22 -58.81 -5.70
C ILE A 588 -0.78 -57.59 -6.50
N TYR A 589 -0.71 -56.44 -5.87
CA TYR A 589 -0.21 -55.19 -6.47
C TYR A 589 1.14 -54.83 -5.84
N LEU A 590 2.12 -54.48 -6.67
CA LEU A 590 3.36 -53.87 -6.15
C LEU A 590 3.09 -52.46 -5.62
N ASP A 591 3.93 -52.01 -4.68
CA ASP A 591 3.90 -50.68 -4.06
C ASP A 591 3.74 -49.51 -5.05
N ASN A 592 4.33 -49.62 -6.23
CA ASN A 592 4.27 -48.61 -7.29
C ASN A 592 2.96 -48.63 -8.12
N GLY A 593 2.02 -49.53 -7.83
CA GLY A 593 0.73 -49.65 -8.51
C GLY A 593 0.77 -50.07 -9.99
N THR A 594 1.94 -50.49 -10.51
CA THR A 594 2.13 -50.76 -11.95
C THR A 594 2.03 -52.24 -12.35
N LYS A 595 2.26 -53.17 -11.42
CA LYS A 595 2.23 -54.61 -11.70
C LYS A 595 1.18 -55.30 -10.84
N THR A 596 0.17 -55.86 -11.50
CA THR A 596 -0.86 -56.68 -10.87
C THR A 596 -0.65 -58.14 -11.26
N TYR A 597 -0.58 -59.00 -10.27
CA TYR A 597 -0.70 -60.44 -10.49
C TYR A 597 -2.02 -60.93 -9.95
N SER A 598 -2.74 -61.74 -10.73
CA SER A 598 -4.07 -62.23 -10.35
C SER A 598 -4.14 -63.74 -10.43
N SER A 599 -4.86 -64.38 -9.53
CA SER A 599 -5.22 -65.80 -9.62
C SER A 599 -6.67 -65.99 -9.19
N VAL A 600 -7.36 -66.91 -9.86
CA VAL A 600 -8.79 -67.15 -9.67
C VAL A 600 -8.99 -68.62 -9.31
N LEU A 601 -9.72 -68.85 -8.23
CA LEU A 601 -10.19 -70.17 -7.82
C LEU A 601 -11.69 -70.26 -8.09
N ASP A 602 -12.08 -71.19 -8.96
CA ASP A 602 -13.48 -71.56 -9.18
C ASP A 602 -13.89 -72.67 -8.22
N TYR A 603 -14.91 -72.40 -7.40
CA TYR A 603 -15.44 -73.36 -6.43
C TYR A 603 -16.94 -73.64 -6.62
N ASN A 604 -17.49 -73.46 -7.83
CA ASN A 604 -18.91 -73.66 -8.17
C ASN A 604 -19.52 -75.01 -7.75
N ASN A 605 -18.69 -76.04 -7.53
CA ASN A 605 -19.16 -77.38 -7.19
C ASN A 605 -18.84 -77.78 -5.74
N MET A 606 -18.54 -76.83 -4.86
CA MET A 606 -18.23 -77.06 -3.45
C MET A 606 -19.46 -76.82 -2.56
N GLY A 607 -19.53 -77.55 -1.44
CA GLY A 607 -20.47 -77.30 -0.35
C GLY A 607 -20.02 -76.15 0.57
N SER A 608 -20.64 -76.06 1.75
CA SER A 608 -20.31 -75.03 2.75
C SER A 608 -18.83 -75.08 3.12
N CYS A 609 -18.17 -73.94 3.03
CA CYS A 609 -16.76 -73.74 3.36
C CYS A 609 -16.57 -72.95 4.64
N LYS A 610 -17.64 -72.67 5.37
CA LYS A 610 -17.54 -72.12 6.72
C LYS A 610 -17.14 -73.20 7.71
N ALA A 611 -16.08 -72.96 8.48
CA ALA A 611 -15.68 -73.80 9.60
C ALA A 611 -16.17 -73.16 10.91
N GLU A 612 -17.12 -73.81 11.60
CA GLU A 612 -17.59 -73.33 12.90
C GLU A 612 -16.44 -73.32 13.93
N GLY A 613 -16.26 -72.19 14.62
CA GLY A 613 -15.22 -71.99 15.63
C GLY A 613 -13.87 -71.50 15.09
N ASN A 614 -13.69 -71.46 13.77
CA ASN A 614 -12.51 -70.83 13.17
C ASN A 614 -12.76 -69.35 12.87
N CYS A 615 -11.69 -68.56 12.86
CA CYS A 615 -11.69 -67.18 12.35
C CYS A 615 -10.66 -67.00 11.25
N TRP A 616 -10.79 -65.94 10.46
CA TRP A 616 -9.77 -65.49 9.54
C TRP A 616 -8.58 -64.95 10.34
N SER A 617 -7.45 -65.66 10.23
CA SER A 617 -6.19 -65.34 10.90
C SER A 617 -5.12 -64.99 9.89
N ILE A 618 -4.32 -63.96 10.17
CA ILE A 618 -3.18 -63.49 9.37
C ILE A 618 -1.89 -63.97 10.02
N ASN A 619 -0.98 -64.52 9.22
CA ASN A 619 0.22 -65.23 9.66
C ASN A 619 -0.09 -66.46 10.53
N GLU A 620 -1.30 -67.02 10.51
CA GLU A 620 -1.75 -68.11 11.38
C GLU A 620 -2.90 -68.86 10.70
N ASP A 621 -3.26 -70.05 11.18
CA ASP A 621 -4.42 -70.80 10.67
C ASP A 621 -5.73 -70.45 11.39
N GLY A 622 -6.84 -70.94 10.86
CA GLY A 622 -8.16 -70.61 11.38
C GLY A 622 -8.45 -71.12 12.80
N SER A 623 -7.67 -72.08 13.31
CA SER A 623 -7.76 -72.55 14.71
C SER A 623 -6.90 -71.75 15.68
N GLN A 624 -6.05 -70.84 15.17
CA GLN A 624 -5.12 -70.06 15.97
C GLN A 624 -4.04 -70.93 16.65
N ALA A 625 -3.68 -72.06 16.05
CA ALA A 625 -2.79 -73.07 16.65
C ALA A 625 -1.75 -73.66 15.69
N PHE A 626 -1.58 -73.14 14.48
CA PHE A 626 -0.64 -73.62 13.47
C PHE A 626 0.79 -73.68 13.99
N TYR A 627 1.34 -72.59 14.53
CA TYR A 627 2.74 -72.59 14.99
C TYR A 627 2.96 -73.41 16.26
N SER A 628 1.90 -73.69 17.03
CA SER A 628 1.98 -74.61 18.16
C SER A 628 2.26 -76.05 17.71
N THR A 629 1.77 -76.42 16.53
CA THR A 629 1.90 -77.75 15.92
C THR A 629 3.00 -77.81 14.85
N HIS A 630 3.41 -76.67 14.30
CA HIS A 630 4.40 -76.52 13.22
C HIS A 630 5.55 -75.61 13.63
N GLN A 631 6.21 -75.91 14.76
CA GLN A 631 7.26 -75.06 15.36
C GLN A 631 8.49 -74.80 14.44
N GLN A 632 8.67 -75.60 13.38
CA GLN A 632 9.73 -75.38 12.39
C GLN A 632 9.32 -74.42 11.26
N ALA A 633 8.04 -74.05 11.15
CA ALA A 633 7.53 -73.08 10.19
C ALA A 633 7.90 -71.65 10.64
N LYS A 634 8.71 -70.97 9.84
CA LYS A 634 9.11 -69.57 10.07
C LYS A 634 8.38 -68.67 9.08
N SER A 635 7.75 -67.61 9.56
CA SER A 635 7.14 -66.55 8.76
C SER A 635 7.11 -65.25 9.58
N ASP A 636 7.86 -64.25 9.11
CA ASP A 636 7.85 -62.92 9.69
C ASP A 636 7.16 -61.99 8.69
N ILE A 637 5.95 -61.56 9.02
CA ILE A 637 5.10 -60.72 8.16
C ILE A 637 4.85 -59.40 8.87
N ILE A 638 4.88 -58.29 8.15
CA ILE A 638 4.43 -56.99 8.61
C ILE A 638 3.18 -56.63 7.81
N ILE A 639 2.14 -56.18 8.50
CA ILE A 639 0.88 -55.79 7.89
C ILE A 639 0.52 -54.34 8.21
N SER A 640 -0.24 -53.71 7.32
CA SER A 640 -0.84 -52.39 7.53
C SER A 640 -2.12 -52.29 6.68
N ASP A 641 -3.00 -51.35 7.00
CA ASP A 641 -4.25 -51.09 6.27
C ASP A 641 -5.09 -52.33 5.94
N VAL A 642 -5.26 -53.23 6.92
CA VAL A 642 -6.17 -54.37 6.76
C VAL A 642 -7.59 -53.83 6.73
N THR A 643 -8.26 -54.02 5.61
CA THR A 643 -9.60 -53.50 5.38
C THR A 643 -10.49 -54.57 4.77
N VAL A 644 -11.73 -54.66 5.29
CA VAL A 644 -12.75 -55.58 4.81
C VAL A 644 -13.96 -54.79 4.31
N TRP A 645 -14.47 -55.18 3.15
CA TRP A 645 -15.61 -54.59 2.47
C TRP A 645 -16.71 -55.61 2.25
N GLN A 646 -17.97 -55.25 2.53
CA GLN A 646 -19.15 -56.02 2.07
C GLN A 646 -19.58 -55.58 0.67
N LYS A 647 -18.61 -55.48 -0.25
CA LYS A 647 -18.80 -55.29 -1.69
C LYS A 647 -17.66 -55.92 -2.46
N ASN A 648 -17.88 -56.23 -3.74
CA ASN A 648 -16.82 -56.58 -4.66
C ASN A 648 -16.10 -55.31 -5.11
N ILE A 649 -14.96 -54.99 -4.50
CA ILE A 649 -14.11 -53.88 -4.96
C ILE A 649 -13.49 -54.25 -6.31
N THR A 650 -13.58 -53.37 -7.29
CA THR A 650 -13.02 -53.62 -8.63
C THR A 650 -11.49 -53.55 -8.63
N PRO A 651 -10.80 -54.23 -9.57
CA PRO A 651 -9.36 -54.10 -9.72
C PRO A 651 -8.88 -52.66 -9.91
N ASP A 652 -9.66 -51.80 -10.58
CA ASP A 652 -9.28 -50.40 -10.79
C ASP A 652 -9.45 -49.55 -9.53
N GLU A 653 -10.46 -49.82 -8.69
CA GLU A 653 -10.55 -49.22 -7.35
C GLU A 653 -9.32 -49.62 -6.50
N PHE A 654 -8.91 -50.88 -6.50
CA PHE A 654 -7.69 -51.30 -5.80
C PHE A 654 -6.43 -50.64 -6.34
N LYS A 655 -6.28 -50.48 -7.67
CA LYS A 655 -5.16 -49.72 -8.24
C LYS A 655 -5.14 -48.27 -7.75
N ASN A 656 -6.31 -47.64 -7.59
CA ASN A 656 -6.39 -46.28 -7.07
C ASN A 656 -6.01 -46.20 -5.59
N ILE A 657 -6.44 -47.18 -4.78
CA ILE A 657 -6.01 -47.32 -3.38
C ILE A 657 -4.47 -47.39 -3.32
N VAL A 658 -3.88 -48.32 -4.09
CA VAL A 658 -2.42 -48.53 -4.14
C VAL A 658 -1.68 -47.27 -4.58
N LYS A 659 -2.18 -46.54 -5.59
CA LYS A 659 -1.54 -45.31 -6.09
C LYS A 659 -1.65 -44.11 -5.17
N SER A 660 -2.69 -44.06 -4.34
CA SER A 660 -2.99 -42.89 -3.50
C SER A 660 -1.99 -42.70 -2.36
N ASN A 661 -1.27 -43.76 -1.96
CA ASN A 661 -0.46 -43.82 -0.74
C ASN A 661 -1.22 -43.42 0.54
N ARG A 662 -2.54 -43.49 0.53
CA ARG A 662 -3.40 -43.26 1.70
C ARG A 662 -4.03 -44.58 2.16
N PRO A 663 -4.39 -44.70 3.44
CA PRO A 663 -5.18 -45.82 3.95
C PRO A 663 -6.39 -46.18 3.07
N ALA A 664 -6.72 -47.47 2.98
CA ALA A 664 -7.77 -47.97 2.09
C ALA A 664 -9.18 -47.47 2.47
N ASN A 665 -9.38 -47.09 3.74
CA ASN A 665 -10.60 -46.45 4.26
C ASN A 665 -10.74 -44.98 3.84
N GLU A 666 -9.65 -44.21 3.73
CA GLU A 666 -9.66 -42.81 3.28
C GLU A 666 -9.90 -42.66 1.77
N THR A 667 -9.65 -43.72 1.02
CA THR A 667 -9.68 -43.71 -0.45
C THR A 667 -10.95 -44.32 -1.02
N VAL A 668 -11.59 -45.20 -0.26
CA VAL A 668 -12.85 -45.83 -0.63
C VAL A 668 -13.82 -45.73 0.54
N PRO A 669 -15.00 -45.12 0.34
CA PRO A 669 -16.10 -45.24 1.28
C PRO A 669 -16.45 -46.73 1.36
N GLY A 670 -15.96 -47.44 2.38
CA GLY A 670 -16.19 -48.89 2.41
C GLY A 670 -15.69 -49.73 3.56
N GLY A 671 -14.66 -49.27 4.28
CA GLY A 671 -13.72 -50.18 4.91
C GLY A 671 -13.76 -50.23 6.43
N LEU A 672 -13.73 -51.44 6.99
CA LEU A 672 -13.42 -51.69 8.40
C LEU A 672 -11.93 -51.36 8.69
N SER A 673 -11.64 -50.45 9.64
CA SER A 673 -10.29 -49.94 9.96
C SER A 673 -9.67 -50.56 11.21
N PHE A 674 -8.35 -50.48 11.29
CA PHE A 674 -7.53 -50.90 12.43
C PHE A 674 -7.38 -49.76 13.44
N THR A 675 -7.98 -49.86 14.65
CA THR A 675 -7.53 -49.31 15.96
C THR A 675 -8.66 -49.36 17.01
N GLU A 676 -8.33 -49.55 18.30
CA GLU A 676 -9.15 -49.02 19.42
C GLU A 676 -9.03 -47.49 19.35
N THR A 677 -10.10 -46.78 18.97
CA THR A 677 -10.10 -45.30 18.93
C THR A 677 -11.15 -44.74 19.86
N THR A 678 -10.87 -43.56 20.42
CA THR A 678 -11.83 -42.76 21.17
C THR A 678 -12.66 -41.89 20.22
N TRP A 679 -13.78 -41.33 20.69
CA TRP A 679 -14.58 -40.40 19.87
C TRP A 679 -13.78 -39.16 19.50
N MET A 680 -12.99 -38.65 20.43
CA MET A 680 -12.14 -37.48 20.23
C MET A 680 -11.02 -37.73 19.21
N GLU A 681 -10.48 -38.95 19.15
CA GLU A 681 -9.49 -39.32 18.12
C GLU A 681 -10.13 -39.49 16.74
N SER A 682 -11.34 -40.08 16.69
CA SER A 682 -12.06 -40.32 15.44
C SER A 682 -12.59 -39.04 14.78
N LEU A 683 -12.77 -37.98 15.58
CA LEU A 683 -13.34 -36.69 15.16
C LEU A 683 -12.33 -35.54 15.29
N ASN A 684 -11.04 -35.84 15.30
CA ASN A 684 -9.97 -34.85 15.49
C ASN A 684 -9.82 -33.83 14.35
N ASN A 685 -10.52 -34.06 13.23
CA ASN A 685 -10.62 -33.15 12.10
C ASN A 685 -11.72 -32.09 12.28
N ILE A 686 -12.57 -32.21 13.31
CA ILE A 686 -13.68 -31.29 13.60
C ILE A 686 -13.75 -30.87 15.07
N ILE A 687 -13.08 -31.58 15.99
CA ILE A 687 -12.95 -31.23 17.42
C ILE A 687 -11.46 -31.24 17.79
N ASP A 688 -10.99 -30.22 18.50
CA ASP A 688 -9.61 -30.19 19.01
C ASP A 688 -9.41 -31.08 20.25
N SER A 689 -8.17 -31.23 20.70
CA SER A 689 -7.84 -32.04 21.88
C SER A 689 -8.39 -31.49 23.20
N SER A 690 -8.81 -30.23 23.22
CA SER A 690 -9.40 -29.55 24.38
C SER A 690 -10.93 -29.62 24.41
N GLY A 691 -11.57 -30.10 23.35
CA GLY A 691 -13.02 -30.20 23.22
C GLY A 691 -13.69 -29.02 22.52
N LEU A 692 -12.92 -28.13 21.90
CA LEU A 692 -13.43 -27.02 21.10
C LEU A 692 -13.74 -27.50 19.67
N VAL A 693 -14.83 -27.00 19.11
CA VAL A 693 -15.22 -27.30 17.72
C VAL A 693 -14.41 -26.42 16.76
N LEU A 694 -13.75 -27.04 15.79
CA LEU A 694 -12.85 -26.37 14.86
C LEU A 694 -13.61 -25.48 13.84
N PRO A 695 -12.98 -24.42 13.30
CA PRO A 695 -13.61 -23.51 12.34
C PRO A 695 -14.15 -24.16 11.05
N VAL A 696 -13.65 -25.35 10.69
CA VAL A 696 -14.13 -26.13 9.53
C VAL A 696 -15.61 -26.52 9.66
N ALA A 697 -16.12 -26.62 10.89
CA ALA A 697 -17.51 -26.92 11.18
C ALA A 697 -18.39 -25.67 10.97
N THR A 698 -18.64 -25.24 9.73
CA THR A 698 -19.39 -23.99 9.47
C THR A 698 -20.86 -24.08 9.85
N ASP A 699 -21.52 -25.17 9.47
CA ASP A 699 -22.95 -25.41 9.61
C ASP A 699 -23.25 -26.89 9.86
N TYR A 700 -24.51 -27.21 10.17
CA TYR A 700 -24.95 -28.57 10.45
C TYR A 700 -24.71 -29.53 9.27
N GLN A 701 -24.88 -29.08 8.02
CA GLN A 701 -24.70 -29.95 6.86
C GLN A 701 -23.22 -30.32 6.69
N THR A 702 -22.32 -29.36 6.91
CA THR A 702 -20.88 -29.57 6.86
C THR A 702 -20.44 -30.53 7.97
N ILE A 703 -20.92 -30.33 9.21
CA ILE A 703 -20.69 -31.25 10.33
C ILE A 703 -21.21 -32.66 9.99
N SER A 704 -22.44 -32.76 9.52
CA SER A 704 -23.07 -34.03 9.14
C SER A 704 -22.26 -34.75 8.07
N ASN A 705 -21.83 -34.04 7.02
CA ASN A 705 -21.00 -34.63 5.97
C ASN A 705 -19.66 -35.18 6.50
N ILE A 706 -18.98 -34.46 7.40
CA ILE A 706 -17.72 -34.91 8.02
C ILE A 706 -17.98 -36.16 8.86
N VAL A 707 -18.94 -36.11 9.78
CA VAL A 707 -19.32 -37.23 10.65
C VAL A 707 -19.71 -38.48 9.85
N HIS A 708 -20.48 -38.32 8.77
CA HIS A 708 -20.90 -39.43 7.91
C HIS A 708 -19.74 -40.03 7.10
N ASN A 709 -18.71 -39.24 6.79
CA ASN A 709 -17.51 -39.76 6.14
C ASN A 709 -16.63 -40.54 7.12
N ASP A 710 -16.53 -40.06 8.36
CA ASP A 710 -15.60 -40.62 9.34
C ASP A 710 -16.14 -41.89 10.04
N LEU A 711 -17.47 -42.04 10.18
CA LEU A 711 -18.09 -43.08 11.03
C LEU A 711 -19.02 -44.09 10.30
N ARG A 712 -18.96 -44.18 8.97
CA ARG A 712 -20.01 -44.82 8.13
C ARG A 712 -20.25 -46.34 8.31
N TYR A 713 -19.35 -47.10 8.93
CA TYR A 713 -19.38 -48.57 8.92
C TYR A 713 -19.84 -49.16 10.26
N GLY A 714 -21.01 -49.79 10.27
CA GLY A 714 -21.59 -50.42 11.48
C GLY A 714 -22.63 -49.56 12.21
N THR A 715 -22.73 -48.28 11.85
CA THR A 715 -23.58 -47.27 12.50
C THR A 715 -24.84 -47.00 11.67
N ASN A 716 -25.98 -46.75 12.30
CA ASN A 716 -27.21 -46.35 11.60
C ASN A 716 -27.30 -44.82 11.43
N GLU A 717 -28.04 -44.36 10.41
CA GLU A 717 -28.22 -42.92 10.10
C GLU A 717 -28.67 -42.10 11.33
N THR A 718 -29.58 -42.64 12.15
CA THR A 718 -30.06 -41.96 13.36
C THR A 718 -28.95 -41.67 14.37
N GLN A 719 -27.95 -42.54 14.46
CA GLN A 719 -26.80 -42.36 15.33
C GLN A 719 -25.80 -41.34 14.77
N LEU A 720 -25.57 -41.34 13.46
CA LEU A 720 -24.73 -40.33 12.79
C LEU A 720 -25.33 -38.93 12.93
N ASP A 721 -26.65 -38.82 12.81
CA ASP A 721 -27.39 -37.58 13.06
C ASP A 721 -27.28 -37.13 14.53
N ALA A 722 -27.29 -38.08 15.47
CA ALA A 722 -27.13 -37.79 16.89
C ALA A 722 -25.73 -37.22 17.21
N VAL A 723 -24.67 -37.83 16.68
CA VAL A 723 -23.29 -37.31 16.79
C VAL A 723 -23.19 -35.91 16.19
N SER A 724 -23.70 -35.74 14.97
CA SER A 724 -23.72 -34.46 14.26
C SER A 724 -24.44 -33.38 15.07
N ASN A 725 -25.56 -33.72 15.71
CA ASN A 725 -26.31 -32.80 16.55
C ASN A 725 -25.56 -32.46 17.85
N ILE A 726 -24.90 -33.43 18.50
CA ILE A 726 -24.07 -33.17 19.71
C ILE A 726 -23.00 -32.12 19.39
N ILE A 727 -22.27 -32.31 18.28
CA ILE A 727 -21.22 -31.38 17.85
C ILE A 727 -21.82 -30.02 17.49
N TYR A 728 -22.92 -29.99 16.76
CA TYR A 728 -23.57 -28.73 16.37
C TYR A 728 -24.09 -27.94 17.58
N GLN A 729 -24.69 -28.58 18.58
CA GLN A 729 -25.13 -27.91 19.81
C GLN A 729 -23.93 -27.39 20.62
N ALA A 730 -22.85 -28.16 20.71
CA ALA A 730 -21.62 -27.71 21.37
C ALA A 730 -21.02 -26.49 20.65
N LYS A 731 -20.96 -26.51 19.31
CA LYS A 731 -20.54 -25.37 18.50
C LYS A 731 -21.36 -24.11 18.82
N LEU A 732 -22.69 -24.20 18.79
CA LEU A 732 -23.56 -23.07 19.09
C LEU A 732 -23.35 -22.55 20.51
N ALA A 733 -23.18 -23.44 21.49
CA ALA A 733 -22.92 -23.05 22.88
C ALA A 733 -21.56 -22.34 23.04
N GLN A 734 -20.51 -22.86 22.40
CA GLN A 734 -19.17 -22.28 22.39
C GLN A 734 -19.18 -20.89 21.74
N GLN A 735 -19.74 -20.75 20.54
CA GLN A 735 -19.87 -19.46 19.87
C GLN A 735 -20.65 -18.45 20.71
N ASN A 736 -21.77 -18.86 21.30
CA ASN A 736 -22.55 -17.98 22.15
C ASN A 736 -21.76 -17.47 23.38
N ILE A 737 -20.82 -18.26 23.93
CA ILE A 737 -19.92 -17.79 25.00
C ILE A 737 -18.99 -16.69 24.48
N ALA A 738 -18.35 -16.91 23.33
CA ALA A 738 -17.46 -15.92 22.70
C ALA A 738 -18.21 -14.63 22.38
N ASP A 739 -19.37 -14.74 21.71
CA ASP A 739 -20.19 -13.60 21.31
C ASP A 739 -20.70 -12.82 22.52
N SER A 740 -21.21 -13.52 23.54
CA SER A 740 -21.69 -12.86 24.77
C SER A 740 -20.57 -12.17 25.53
N ALA A 741 -19.37 -12.76 25.56
CA ALA A 741 -18.22 -12.17 26.22
C ALA A 741 -17.79 -10.87 25.52
N LEU A 742 -17.68 -10.88 24.19
CA LEU A 742 -17.32 -9.70 23.39
C LEU A 742 -18.40 -8.62 23.43
N ALA A 743 -19.68 -9.00 23.27
CA ALA A 743 -20.81 -8.09 23.34
C ALA A 743 -20.84 -7.33 24.67
N LYS A 744 -20.64 -8.05 25.78
CA LYS A 744 -20.54 -7.45 27.12
C LYS A 744 -19.29 -6.60 27.32
N ALA A 745 -18.14 -7.02 26.77
CA ALA A 745 -16.88 -6.30 26.94
C ALA A 745 -16.89 -4.94 26.24
N PHE A 746 -17.54 -4.85 25.09
CA PHE A 746 -17.57 -3.64 24.26
C PHE A 746 -18.89 -2.86 24.31
N ASP A 747 -19.89 -3.35 25.06
CA ASP A 747 -21.24 -2.76 25.13
C ASP A 747 -21.89 -2.65 23.74
N ILE A 748 -21.83 -3.75 22.97
CA ILE A 748 -22.37 -3.85 21.61
C ILE A 748 -23.44 -4.95 21.53
N ASP A 749 -24.25 -4.89 20.48
CA ASP A 749 -25.27 -5.92 20.24
C ASP A 749 -24.63 -7.30 19.96
N HIS A 750 -25.34 -8.37 20.37
CA HIS A 750 -24.87 -9.76 20.25
C HIS A 750 -24.64 -10.20 18.80
N SER A 751 -25.16 -9.47 17.81
CA SER A 751 -24.96 -9.74 16.39
C SER A 751 -23.62 -9.27 15.79
N TYR A 752 -22.86 -8.42 16.49
CA TYR A 752 -21.58 -7.90 15.99
C TYR A 752 -20.37 -8.86 16.07
N PRO A 753 -20.16 -9.61 17.18
CA PRO A 753 -18.92 -10.34 17.42
C PRO A 753 -18.44 -11.26 16.28
N PRO A 754 -19.30 -12.03 15.59
CA PRO A 754 -18.84 -12.88 14.49
C PRO A 754 -18.18 -12.07 13.35
N TYR A 755 -18.73 -10.90 13.03
CA TYR A 755 -18.18 -10.03 11.99
C TYR A 755 -16.92 -9.29 12.46
N LEU A 756 -16.83 -8.94 13.74
CA LEU A 756 -15.62 -8.31 14.30
C LEU A 756 -14.44 -9.29 14.29
N LEU A 757 -14.67 -10.55 14.66
CA LEU A 757 -13.69 -11.62 14.62
C LEU A 757 -13.28 -11.93 13.17
N ALA A 758 -14.24 -12.05 12.26
CA ALA A 758 -13.92 -12.24 10.84
C ALA A 758 -13.09 -11.07 10.27
N TRP A 759 -13.37 -9.82 10.68
CA TRP A 759 -12.62 -8.63 10.27
C TRP A 759 -11.20 -8.56 10.86
N THR A 760 -10.90 -9.31 11.94
CA THR A 760 -9.54 -9.51 12.44
C THR A 760 -8.86 -10.76 11.85
N ALA A 761 -9.47 -11.42 10.87
CA ALA A 761 -9.05 -12.72 10.34
C ALA A 761 -8.98 -13.80 11.44
N SER A 762 -9.98 -13.78 12.34
CA SER A 762 -10.11 -14.69 13.46
C SER A 762 -11.52 -15.28 13.53
N SER A 763 -11.77 -16.11 14.54
CA SER A 763 -13.02 -16.84 14.75
C SER A 763 -13.35 -16.95 16.24
N GLU A 764 -14.58 -17.38 16.56
CA GLU A 764 -14.93 -17.63 17.96
C GLU A 764 -14.04 -18.73 18.55
N TYR A 765 -13.69 -19.74 17.76
CA TYR A 765 -12.74 -20.79 18.14
C TYR A 765 -11.38 -20.21 18.55
N ASP A 766 -10.80 -19.31 17.76
CA ASP A 766 -9.47 -18.75 18.04
C ASP A 766 -9.47 -17.94 19.35
N LEU A 767 -10.54 -17.16 19.60
CA LEU A 767 -10.70 -16.43 20.84
C LEU A 767 -10.80 -17.37 22.04
N LEU A 768 -11.62 -18.42 21.95
CA LEU A 768 -11.83 -19.38 23.02
C LEU A 768 -10.57 -20.22 23.28
N SER A 769 -9.89 -20.66 22.23
CA SER A 769 -8.65 -21.45 22.32
C SER A 769 -7.54 -20.66 23.02
N GLN A 770 -7.32 -19.40 22.59
CA GLN A 770 -6.35 -18.52 23.23
C GLN A 770 -6.73 -18.15 24.67
N SER A 771 -8.02 -17.90 24.94
CA SER A 771 -8.51 -17.65 26.31
C SER A 771 -8.30 -18.87 27.22
N LEU A 772 -8.56 -20.07 26.71
CA LEU A 772 -8.41 -21.33 27.43
C LEU A 772 -6.94 -21.64 27.74
N ALA A 773 -6.01 -21.30 26.85
CA ALA A 773 -4.58 -21.42 27.10
C ALA A 773 -4.11 -20.56 28.29
N LEU A 774 -4.84 -19.48 28.60
CA LEU A 774 -4.60 -18.59 29.73
C LEU A 774 -5.39 -18.98 30.99
N ASN A 775 -5.96 -20.18 31.05
CA ASN A 775 -6.71 -20.62 32.23
C ASN A 775 -5.80 -20.72 33.47
N GLY A 776 -6.24 -20.13 34.58
CA GLY A 776 -5.54 -20.13 35.87
C GLY A 776 -4.65 -18.92 36.14
N ILE A 777 -4.54 -17.96 35.21
CA ILE A 777 -3.87 -16.68 35.51
C ILE A 777 -4.65 -15.89 36.57
N THR A 778 -3.93 -15.14 37.42
CA THR A 778 -4.54 -14.36 38.52
C THR A 778 -4.13 -12.89 38.54
N THR A 779 -3.20 -12.49 37.68
CA THR A 779 -2.67 -11.12 37.59
C THR A 779 -2.64 -10.64 36.15
N PRO A 780 -2.95 -9.36 35.87
CA PRO A 780 -2.92 -8.82 34.50
C PRO A 780 -1.56 -8.97 33.81
N ASP A 781 -0.45 -8.80 34.53
CA ASP A 781 0.92 -8.94 34.00
C ASP A 781 1.24 -10.33 33.42
N ALA A 782 0.40 -11.34 33.67
CA ALA A 782 0.55 -12.68 33.11
C ALA A 782 -0.09 -12.83 31.72
N ILE A 783 -0.83 -11.84 31.23
CA ILE A 783 -1.46 -11.84 29.90
C ILE A 783 -0.39 -11.49 28.86
N PRO A 784 -0.12 -12.37 27.87
CA PRO A 784 0.88 -12.10 26.84
C PRO A 784 0.54 -10.87 26.00
N ASP A 785 1.58 -10.13 25.60
CA ASP A 785 1.47 -8.96 24.71
C ASP A 785 0.76 -9.29 23.40
N GLU A 786 0.99 -10.48 22.83
CA GLU A 786 0.32 -10.95 21.61
C GLU A 786 -1.20 -11.06 21.79
N TYR A 787 -1.68 -11.50 22.96
CA TYR A 787 -3.11 -11.61 23.25
C TYR A 787 -3.75 -10.24 23.51
N GLN A 788 -3.03 -9.33 24.18
CA GLN A 788 -3.47 -7.94 24.36
C GLN A 788 -3.61 -7.25 23.00
N GLN A 789 -2.62 -7.44 22.13
CA GLN A 789 -2.63 -6.93 20.78
C GLN A 789 -3.81 -7.48 19.96
N TYR A 790 -4.11 -8.78 20.12
CA TYR A 790 -5.28 -9.40 19.53
C TYR A 790 -6.60 -8.77 20.01
N LEU A 791 -6.80 -8.60 21.33
CA LEU A 791 -7.99 -7.94 21.89
C LEU A 791 -8.09 -6.47 21.46
N TYR A 792 -6.97 -5.77 21.38
CA TYR A 792 -6.90 -4.39 20.90
C TYR A 792 -7.42 -4.26 19.46
N GLN A 793 -7.06 -5.19 18.57
CA GLN A 793 -7.55 -5.19 17.19
C GLN A 793 -9.07 -5.37 17.10
N ILE A 794 -9.66 -6.19 17.98
CA ILE A 794 -11.11 -6.38 18.05
C ILE A 794 -11.76 -5.12 18.63
N ALA A 795 -11.23 -4.58 19.73
CA ALA A 795 -11.74 -3.38 20.40
C ALA A 795 -11.74 -2.17 19.46
N ARG A 796 -10.67 -1.99 18.69
CA ARG A 796 -10.55 -0.95 17.66
C ARG A 796 -11.69 -1.02 16.65
N ARG A 797 -12.00 -2.21 16.12
CA ARG A 797 -13.09 -2.41 15.14
C ARG A 797 -14.48 -2.22 15.76
N ALA A 798 -14.69 -2.69 16.99
CA ALA A 798 -15.91 -2.42 17.73
C ALA A 798 -16.12 -0.91 17.93
N GLY A 799 -15.05 -0.19 18.28
CA GLY A 799 -15.03 1.27 18.38
C GLY A 799 -15.44 1.96 17.08
N LEU A 800 -14.88 1.53 15.94
CA LEU A 800 -15.26 2.06 14.61
C LEU A 800 -16.73 1.83 14.28
N CYS A 801 -17.28 0.65 14.63
CA CYS A 801 -18.69 0.35 14.41
C CYS A 801 -19.59 1.29 15.21
N SER A 802 -19.25 1.56 16.46
CA SER A 802 -19.96 2.52 17.31
C SER A 802 -19.83 3.94 16.77
N THR A 803 -18.63 4.38 16.39
CA THR A 803 -18.39 5.75 15.91
C THR A 803 -19.14 6.08 14.63
N PHE A 804 -19.16 5.17 13.65
CA PHE A 804 -19.80 5.40 12.35
C PHE A 804 -21.21 4.78 12.25
N ASN A 805 -21.73 4.19 13.33
CA ASN A 805 -23.00 3.44 13.32
C ASN A 805 -23.04 2.36 12.24
N LEU A 806 -21.95 1.61 12.09
CA LEU A 806 -21.84 0.53 11.11
C LEU A 806 -22.66 -0.66 11.59
N THR A 807 -23.58 -1.18 10.77
CA THR A 807 -24.44 -2.29 11.17
C THR A 807 -23.82 -3.65 10.82
N PRO A 808 -24.28 -4.76 11.42
CA PRO A 808 -23.83 -6.11 11.05
C PRO A 808 -24.09 -6.45 9.58
N ALA A 809 -25.18 -5.92 8.99
CA ALA A 809 -25.50 -6.13 7.57
C ALA A 809 -24.49 -5.43 6.65
N MET A 810 -24.07 -4.22 7.01
CA MET A 810 -22.99 -3.52 6.31
C MET A 810 -21.68 -4.30 6.43
N LEU A 811 -21.27 -4.68 7.66
CA LEU A 811 -20.02 -5.42 7.89
C LEU A 811 -19.99 -6.74 7.11
N SER A 812 -21.10 -7.49 7.12
CA SER A 812 -21.24 -8.71 6.32
C SER A 812 -21.01 -8.44 4.83
N THR A 813 -21.55 -7.33 4.31
CA THR A 813 -21.39 -6.95 2.91
C THR A 813 -19.96 -6.51 2.60
N LEU A 814 -19.34 -5.71 3.47
CA LEU A 814 -17.95 -5.26 3.32
C LEU A 814 -16.97 -6.43 3.32
N LEU A 815 -17.12 -7.36 4.25
CA LEU A 815 -16.23 -8.53 4.37
C LEU A 815 -16.39 -9.50 3.20
N ALA A 816 -17.58 -9.57 2.60
CA ALA A 816 -17.82 -10.39 1.41
C ALA A 816 -17.39 -9.71 0.10
N HIS A 817 -17.51 -8.38 0.02
CA HIS A 817 -17.36 -7.59 -1.21
C HIS A 817 -16.69 -6.25 -0.95
N THR A 818 -15.38 -6.27 -0.66
CA THR A 818 -14.57 -5.04 -0.45
C THR A 818 -14.59 -4.12 -1.68
N ASP A 819 -14.67 -4.70 -2.87
CA ASP A 819 -14.76 -4.01 -4.16
C ASP A 819 -15.99 -3.11 -4.27
N TRP A 820 -17.12 -3.48 -3.64
CA TRP A 820 -18.34 -2.66 -3.64
C TRP A 820 -18.19 -1.39 -2.81
N PHE A 821 -17.24 -1.35 -1.88
CA PHE A 821 -16.91 -0.15 -1.11
C PHE A 821 -15.78 0.66 -1.76
N GLY A 822 -15.19 0.16 -2.85
CA GLY A 822 -14.08 0.81 -3.55
C GLY A 822 -12.74 0.63 -2.86
N VAL A 823 -12.59 -0.40 -2.03
CA VAL A 823 -11.33 -0.72 -1.31
C VAL A 823 -10.82 -2.10 -1.71
N ALA A 824 -9.49 -2.26 -1.72
CA ALA A 824 -8.87 -3.54 -2.09
C ALA A 824 -9.03 -4.58 -0.97
N ASP A 825 -8.87 -4.14 0.27
CA ASP A 825 -8.99 -4.95 1.48
C ASP A 825 -9.65 -4.13 2.60
N THR A 826 -9.74 -4.72 3.79
CA THR A 826 -10.34 -4.09 4.97
C THR A 826 -9.30 -3.52 5.93
N THR A 827 -8.12 -3.15 5.44
CA THR A 827 -7.09 -2.46 6.22
C THR A 827 -7.64 -1.14 6.72
N ILE A 828 -7.52 -0.90 8.02
CA ILE A 828 -8.00 0.33 8.64
C ILE A 828 -6.98 1.44 8.36
N ASP A 829 -7.24 2.20 7.29
CA ASP A 829 -6.52 3.40 6.88
C ASP A 829 -7.45 4.64 6.90
N PHE A 830 -6.90 5.82 6.62
CA PHE A 830 -7.69 7.06 6.62
C PHE A 830 -8.80 7.05 5.56
N ASN A 831 -8.59 6.36 4.43
CA ASN A 831 -9.57 6.23 3.36
C ASN A 831 -10.77 5.37 3.78
N LEU A 832 -10.55 4.27 4.50
CA LEU A 832 -11.62 3.43 5.03
C LEU A 832 -12.46 4.18 6.07
N LEU A 833 -11.82 4.95 6.96
CA LEU A 833 -12.54 5.82 7.91
C LEU A 833 -13.38 6.86 7.18
N TYR A 834 -12.82 7.48 6.15
CA TYR A 834 -13.56 8.41 5.29
C TYR A 834 -14.77 7.71 4.66
N LEU A 835 -14.60 6.54 4.04
CA LEU A 835 -15.70 5.80 3.42
C LEU A 835 -16.77 5.38 4.43
N PHE A 836 -16.41 5.01 5.66
CA PHE A 836 -17.39 4.76 6.72
C PHE A 836 -18.23 6.01 7.02
N SER A 837 -17.61 7.19 7.12
CA SER A 837 -18.39 8.44 7.27
C SER A 837 -19.35 8.67 6.10
N ARG A 838 -18.91 8.35 4.87
CA ARG A 838 -19.74 8.51 3.65
C ARG A 838 -20.88 7.50 3.59
N TYR A 839 -20.67 6.29 4.09
CA TYR A 839 -21.75 5.33 4.28
C TYR A 839 -22.79 5.85 5.26
N SER A 840 -22.36 6.37 6.41
CA SER A 840 -23.26 6.96 7.41
C SER A 840 -24.00 8.19 6.87
N ASP A 841 -23.37 8.99 6.01
CA ASP A 841 -24.03 10.12 5.35
C ASP A 841 -25.06 9.66 4.31
N TRP A 842 -24.74 8.63 3.52
CA TRP A 842 -25.69 8.05 2.59
C TRP A 842 -26.90 7.44 3.31
N MET A 843 -26.67 6.82 4.47
CA MET A 843 -27.73 6.31 5.36
C MET A 843 -28.69 7.41 5.84
N LYS A 844 -28.23 8.65 6.00
CA LYS A 844 -29.10 9.77 6.39
C LYS A 844 -30.00 10.23 5.24
N LEU A 845 -29.62 9.94 3.99
CA LEU A 845 -30.39 10.26 2.79
C LEU A 845 -31.35 9.13 2.40
N ALA A 846 -30.91 7.88 2.57
CA ALA A 846 -31.71 6.71 2.25
C ALA A 846 -32.63 6.35 3.42
N ASP A 847 -33.93 6.18 3.15
CA ASP A 847 -34.91 5.81 4.19
C ASP A 847 -34.61 4.47 4.89
N LYS A 848 -33.89 3.55 4.22
CA LYS A 848 -33.63 2.18 4.69
C LYS A 848 -32.29 1.63 4.19
N GLU A 849 -31.49 1.11 5.12
CA GLU A 849 -30.21 0.44 4.83
C GLU A 849 -30.34 -0.73 3.84
N ASP A 850 -31.35 -1.58 4.02
CA ASP A 850 -31.59 -2.73 3.14
C ASP A 850 -31.71 -2.32 1.67
N ALA A 851 -32.24 -1.11 1.39
CA ALA A 851 -32.37 -0.60 0.04
C ALA A 851 -31.01 -0.15 -0.55
N MET A 852 -30.13 0.42 0.27
CA MET A 852 -28.75 0.76 -0.12
C MET A 852 -27.95 -0.50 -0.47
N LEU A 853 -27.97 -1.50 0.42
CA LEU A 853 -27.27 -2.77 0.20
C LEU A 853 -27.86 -3.55 -0.98
N ALA A 854 -29.18 -3.50 -1.16
CA ALA A 854 -29.83 -4.08 -2.35
C ALA A 854 -29.44 -3.36 -3.64
N TYR A 855 -29.26 -2.04 -3.62
CA TYR A 855 -28.74 -1.29 -4.76
C TYR A 855 -27.32 -1.73 -5.10
N LEU A 856 -26.39 -1.77 -4.13
CA LEU A 856 -25.01 -2.23 -4.37
C LEU A 856 -24.96 -3.64 -4.96
N ARG A 857 -25.77 -4.56 -4.42
CA ARG A 857 -25.89 -5.92 -4.96
C ARG A 857 -26.40 -5.95 -6.40
N ARG A 858 -27.36 -5.08 -6.76
CA ARG A 858 -27.90 -5.01 -8.13
C ARG A 858 -26.95 -4.31 -9.10
N ALA A 859 -26.25 -3.28 -8.66
CA ALA A 859 -25.29 -2.54 -9.47
C ALA A 859 -24.07 -3.39 -9.85
N ASN A 860 -23.65 -4.29 -8.96
CA ASN A 860 -22.55 -5.24 -9.18
C ASN A 860 -23.02 -6.66 -9.60
N GLY A 861 -24.33 -6.85 -9.76
CA GLY A 861 -24.93 -8.16 -10.04
C GLY A 861 -25.03 -8.50 -11.53
N ALA A 862 -25.38 -9.75 -11.82
CA ALA A 862 -25.68 -10.23 -13.17
C ALA A 862 -27.19 -10.56 -13.31
N PRO A 863 -27.88 -10.10 -14.37
CA PRO A 863 -27.40 -9.19 -15.43
C PRO A 863 -27.21 -7.75 -14.92
N SER A 864 -26.24 -7.04 -15.52
CA SER A 864 -25.93 -5.65 -15.15
C SER A 864 -27.09 -4.71 -15.42
N LEU A 865 -27.33 -3.74 -14.54
CA LEU A 865 -28.28 -2.66 -14.78
C LEU A 865 -27.86 -1.81 -15.98
N THR A 866 -28.82 -1.16 -16.63
CA THR A 866 -28.53 -0.04 -17.55
C THR A 866 -28.27 1.24 -16.75
N PRO A 867 -27.50 2.22 -17.28
CA PRO A 867 -27.26 3.50 -16.60
C PRO A 867 -28.55 4.20 -16.14
N ASP A 868 -29.58 4.26 -17.00
CA ASP A 868 -30.88 4.86 -16.65
C ASP A 868 -31.57 4.15 -15.48
N GLN A 869 -31.57 2.81 -15.48
CA GLN A 869 -32.17 2.02 -14.39
C GLN A 869 -31.42 2.21 -13.07
N ALA A 870 -30.09 2.25 -13.13
CA ALA A 870 -29.26 2.48 -11.95
C ALA A 870 -29.47 3.90 -11.40
N ALA A 871 -29.48 4.91 -12.27
CA ALA A 871 -29.73 6.29 -11.89
C ALA A 871 -31.11 6.48 -11.25
N SER A 872 -32.17 5.91 -11.83
CA SER A 872 -33.52 5.97 -11.24
C SER A 872 -33.61 5.28 -9.88
N CYS A 873 -32.87 4.19 -9.66
CA CYS A 873 -32.83 3.53 -8.35
C CYS A 873 -32.04 4.36 -7.33
N LEU A 874 -30.88 4.88 -7.72
CA LEU A 874 -30.02 5.69 -6.84
C LEU A 874 -30.67 7.04 -6.50
N ALA A 875 -31.40 7.65 -7.43
CA ALA A 875 -32.17 8.88 -7.24
C ALA A 875 -33.09 8.82 -6.01
N LEU A 876 -33.77 7.68 -5.82
CA LEU A 876 -34.63 7.44 -4.66
C LEU A 876 -33.83 7.31 -3.34
N LEU A 877 -32.59 6.81 -3.41
CA LEU A 877 -31.71 6.62 -2.25
C LEU A 877 -30.89 7.86 -1.90
N THR A 878 -30.77 8.79 -2.85
CA THR A 878 -30.07 10.06 -2.65
C THR A 878 -31.02 11.24 -2.49
N ASP A 879 -32.33 11.06 -2.65
CA ASP A 879 -33.33 12.13 -2.73
C ASP A 879 -32.91 13.22 -3.73
N TRP A 880 -32.73 12.82 -4.99
CA TRP A 880 -32.28 13.69 -6.08
C TRP A 880 -32.92 13.30 -7.42
N GLU A 881 -32.86 14.17 -8.41
CA GLU A 881 -33.49 13.94 -9.72
C GLU A 881 -32.72 12.89 -10.54
N SER A 882 -33.45 11.97 -11.20
CA SER A 882 -32.83 10.85 -11.93
C SER A 882 -31.89 11.29 -13.04
N ASP A 883 -32.20 12.38 -13.75
CA ASP A 883 -31.36 12.90 -14.85
C ASP A 883 -30.06 13.52 -14.33
N GLU A 884 -30.12 14.17 -13.17
CA GLU A 884 -28.94 14.73 -12.49
C GLU A 884 -28.04 13.61 -11.95
N VAL A 885 -28.64 12.57 -11.35
CA VAL A 885 -27.94 11.39 -10.85
C VAL A 885 -27.27 10.62 -12.00
N LEU A 886 -27.92 10.52 -13.16
CA LEU A 886 -27.37 9.86 -14.35
C LEU A 886 -26.07 10.53 -14.80
N GLN A 887 -26.06 11.86 -14.91
CA GLN A 887 -24.88 12.63 -15.28
C GLN A 887 -23.78 12.57 -14.21
N ALA A 888 -24.16 12.67 -12.93
CA ALA A 888 -23.24 12.56 -11.81
C ALA A 888 -22.58 11.16 -11.75
N ALA A 889 -23.36 10.10 -11.98
CA ALA A 889 -22.85 8.73 -12.02
C ALA A 889 -21.94 8.48 -13.23
N ALA A 890 -22.25 9.07 -14.38
CA ALA A 890 -21.37 9.04 -15.55
C ALA A 890 -20.03 9.76 -15.32
N TYR A 891 -20.04 10.86 -14.56
CA TYR A 891 -18.82 11.52 -14.13
C TYR A 891 -18.04 10.68 -13.10
N ALA A 892 -18.74 10.08 -12.12
CA ALA A 892 -18.14 9.28 -11.07
C ALA A 892 -17.52 7.97 -11.60
N ASN A 893 -18.16 7.33 -12.58
CA ASN A 893 -17.68 6.12 -13.23
C ASN A 893 -17.83 6.22 -14.75
N PRO A 894 -16.87 6.83 -15.47
CA PRO A 894 -16.93 7.01 -16.91
C PRO A 894 -16.95 5.70 -17.71
N ALA A 895 -16.50 4.59 -17.13
CA ALA A 895 -16.39 3.31 -17.82
C ALA A 895 -17.75 2.65 -18.06
N THR A 896 -18.67 2.76 -17.10
CA THR A 896 -19.99 2.10 -17.18
C THR A 896 -21.17 3.05 -17.09
N GLY A 897 -20.96 4.29 -16.63
CA GLY A 897 -22.04 5.22 -16.33
C GLY A 897 -22.81 4.88 -15.05
N ILE A 898 -22.36 3.88 -14.28
CA ILE A 898 -23.07 3.35 -13.12
C ILE A 898 -22.21 3.57 -11.86
N ALA A 899 -22.78 4.25 -10.87
CA ALA A 899 -22.18 4.39 -9.55
C ALA A 899 -22.31 3.06 -8.78
N ALA A 900 -21.40 2.12 -9.08
CA ALA A 900 -21.44 0.75 -8.57
C ALA A 900 -20.76 0.57 -7.20
N THR A 901 -20.01 1.56 -6.73
CA THR A 901 -19.27 1.47 -5.46
C THR A 901 -19.63 2.63 -4.54
N LEU A 902 -19.39 2.46 -3.24
CA LEU A 902 -19.57 3.55 -2.27
C LEU A 902 -18.73 4.79 -2.65
N ALA A 903 -17.52 4.61 -3.16
CA ALA A 903 -16.68 5.70 -3.65
C ALA A 903 -17.31 6.46 -4.84
N HIS A 904 -17.96 5.76 -5.77
CA HIS A 904 -18.71 6.44 -6.84
C HIS A 904 -19.92 7.20 -6.29
N ILE A 905 -20.65 6.59 -5.35
CA ILE A 905 -21.84 7.20 -4.74
C ILE A 905 -21.46 8.43 -3.91
N ASP A 906 -20.30 8.43 -3.26
CA ASP A 906 -19.75 9.63 -2.61
C ASP A 906 -19.63 10.79 -3.59
N ILE A 907 -19.03 10.58 -4.77
CA ILE A 907 -18.90 11.62 -5.80
C ILE A 907 -20.28 12.17 -6.19
N VAL A 908 -21.26 11.29 -6.38
CA VAL A 908 -22.66 11.68 -6.67
C VAL A 908 -23.24 12.55 -5.54
N MET A 909 -23.08 12.15 -4.28
CA MET A 909 -23.55 12.92 -3.12
C MET A 909 -22.85 14.27 -2.97
N ARG A 910 -21.55 14.35 -3.30
CA ARG A 910 -20.78 15.62 -3.30
C ARG A 910 -21.25 16.55 -4.40
N LEU A 911 -21.50 16.03 -5.60
CA LEU A 911 -22.08 16.80 -6.71
C LEU A 911 -23.49 17.28 -6.35
N LYS A 912 -24.34 16.43 -5.76
CA LYS A 912 -25.65 16.85 -5.23
C LYS A 912 -25.50 18.02 -4.28
N THR A 913 -24.62 17.89 -3.29
CA THR A 913 -24.40 18.95 -2.27
C THR A 913 -23.95 20.25 -2.91
N LEU A 914 -23.06 20.19 -3.91
CA LEU A 914 -22.58 21.36 -4.63
C LEU A 914 -23.68 22.02 -5.48
N CYS A 915 -24.49 21.23 -6.18
CA CYS A 915 -25.65 21.71 -6.94
C CYS A 915 -26.65 22.41 -6.02
N THR A 916 -26.99 21.79 -4.88
CA THR A 916 -27.88 22.39 -3.88
C THR A 916 -27.34 23.70 -3.31
N ARG A 917 -26.03 23.78 -3.02
CA ARG A 917 -25.41 25.01 -2.47
C ARG A 917 -25.34 26.15 -3.48
N THR A 918 -25.19 25.83 -4.76
CA THR A 918 -25.01 26.83 -5.83
C THR A 918 -26.33 27.19 -6.53
N GLY A 919 -27.36 26.36 -6.39
CA GLY A 919 -28.62 26.48 -7.14
C GLY A 919 -28.48 26.15 -8.62
N THR A 920 -27.49 25.34 -9.00
CA THR A 920 -27.16 25.01 -10.39
C THR A 920 -27.38 23.53 -10.68
N SER A 921 -27.45 23.16 -11.96
CA SER A 921 -27.47 21.76 -12.41
C SER A 921 -26.08 21.13 -12.35
N VAL A 922 -26.01 19.81 -12.29
CA VAL A 922 -24.76 19.04 -12.35
C VAL A 922 -23.99 19.33 -13.63
N GLU A 923 -24.68 19.50 -14.76
CA GLU A 923 -24.08 19.88 -16.03
C GLU A 923 -23.31 21.21 -15.90
N THR A 924 -23.92 22.21 -15.26
CA THR A 924 -23.29 23.53 -15.06
C THR A 924 -22.05 23.41 -14.18
N ILE A 925 -22.12 22.61 -13.12
CA ILE A 925 -20.99 22.35 -12.22
C ILE A 925 -19.84 21.63 -12.94
N LEU A 926 -20.15 20.57 -13.70
CA LEU A 926 -19.14 19.82 -14.44
C LEU A 926 -18.50 20.67 -15.53
N ASN A 927 -19.28 21.46 -16.26
CA ASN A 927 -18.76 22.41 -17.24
C ASN A 927 -17.86 23.47 -16.59
N THR A 928 -18.20 23.93 -15.38
CA THR A 928 -17.36 24.85 -14.61
C THR A 928 -16.02 24.21 -14.24
N GLY A 929 -16.04 22.95 -13.77
CA GLY A 929 -14.82 22.20 -13.45
C GLY A 929 -13.96 21.86 -14.69
N GLY A 930 -14.57 21.80 -15.87
CA GLY A 930 -13.88 21.55 -17.15
C GLY A 930 -13.15 22.77 -17.73
N LEU A 931 -13.35 23.97 -17.19
CA LEU A 931 -12.67 25.17 -17.67
C LEU A 931 -11.18 25.18 -17.29
N THR A 932 -10.34 25.51 -18.27
CA THR A 932 -8.89 25.61 -18.09
C THR A 932 -8.37 26.96 -18.62
N THR A 933 -7.10 27.25 -18.38
CA THR A 933 -6.45 28.47 -18.89
C THR A 933 -6.35 28.51 -20.43
N THR A 934 -6.55 27.37 -21.10
CA THR A 934 -6.60 27.26 -22.56
C THR A 934 -8.02 27.26 -23.14
N SER A 935 -9.04 27.26 -22.28
CA SER A 935 -10.43 27.37 -22.73
C SER A 935 -10.68 28.70 -23.43
N THR A 936 -11.52 28.65 -24.47
CA THR A 936 -11.89 29.80 -25.29
C THR A 936 -12.77 30.77 -24.52
N TYR A 937 -12.77 32.04 -24.94
CA TYR A 937 -13.66 33.05 -24.36
C TYR A 937 -15.14 32.62 -24.41
N GLN A 938 -15.56 31.93 -25.48
CA GLN A 938 -16.93 31.48 -25.64
C GLN A 938 -17.32 30.41 -24.60
N GLU A 939 -16.42 29.49 -24.27
CA GLU A 939 -16.63 28.50 -23.19
C GLU A 939 -16.75 29.20 -21.83
N TRP A 940 -15.84 30.13 -21.53
CA TRP A 940 -15.90 30.95 -20.31
C TRP A 940 -17.19 31.77 -20.22
N GLN A 941 -17.61 32.38 -21.33
CA GLN A 941 -18.84 33.16 -21.41
C GLN A 941 -20.06 32.29 -21.16
N SER A 942 -20.16 31.13 -21.83
CA SER A 942 -21.29 30.21 -21.70
C SER A 942 -21.48 29.73 -20.26
N VAL A 943 -20.39 29.29 -19.61
CA VAL A 943 -20.46 28.85 -18.20
C VAL A 943 -20.78 30.04 -17.29
N GLY A 944 -20.20 31.20 -17.54
CA GLY A 944 -20.48 32.43 -16.77
C GLY A 944 -21.95 32.84 -16.84
N GLU A 945 -22.56 32.78 -18.02
CA GLU A 945 -23.99 33.06 -18.21
C GLU A 945 -24.86 32.05 -17.46
N SER A 946 -24.53 30.75 -17.49
CA SER A 946 -25.23 29.72 -16.72
C SER A 946 -25.16 29.96 -15.20
N LEU A 947 -23.99 30.32 -14.67
CA LEU A 947 -23.82 30.61 -13.24
C LEU A 947 -24.59 31.87 -12.81
N VAL A 948 -24.61 32.91 -13.64
CA VAL A 948 -25.38 34.14 -13.38
C VAL A 948 -26.89 33.88 -13.45
N ALA A 949 -27.34 33.07 -14.42
CA ALA A 949 -28.74 32.70 -14.55
C ALA A 949 -29.24 31.93 -13.32
N ALA A 950 -28.44 31.02 -12.77
CA ALA A 950 -28.77 30.30 -11.55
C ALA A 950 -28.94 31.22 -10.33
N GLN A 951 -28.07 32.23 -10.18
CA GLN A 951 -28.19 33.24 -9.12
C GLN A 951 -29.40 34.16 -9.27
N SER A 952 -29.88 34.36 -10.50
CA SER A 952 -31.01 35.26 -10.78
C SER A 952 -32.38 34.65 -10.49
N ASN A 953 -32.43 33.32 -10.30
CA ASN A 953 -33.65 32.56 -10.00
C ASN A 953 -33.86 32.27 -8.50
N ASN A 954 -32.93 32.71 -7.64
CA ASN A 954 -33.05 32.77 -6.18
C ASN A 954 -33.32 34.20 -5.73
#